data_AF-A0A1U9NMX5-F1
#
_entry.id   AF-A0A1U9NMX5-F1
#
_cell.length_a   1.000
_cell.length_b   1.000
_cell.length_c   1.000
_cell.angle_alpha   90.00
_cell.angle_beta   90.00
_cell.angle_gamma   90.00
#
_symmetry.space_group_name_H-M   'P 1'
#
loop_
_entity.id
_entity.type
_entity.pdbx_description
1 polymer ?
#
loop_
_entity_poly.entity_id
_entity_poly.type
_entity_poly.pdbx_seq_one_letter_code
_entity_poly.pdbx_strand_id
1 'polypeptide(L)'
;MVENRQNGVITAFLFVAIIVLSISGNLQATWYGFGVDREADVMMFQARWPYWPVGTYFAFWNSSPYPKGGYFYGGIATYGKGEDATPEETEAAHRHEVWSFWPSEHYNGDRTRIVALGDPFTGGTMAGEGTEAGIHSGKLSFLKTNQWYSMVMRAWSDTDQPESKGYMGWWIEDVANGKWRLVGVVSIPAKVTGFTGASCFVEATGGTGRRVIDRRLAYQRLDGKWEKLDTISQKEHYNSTWHVIEDGTAFRFEHPLPEDFEPDAVVKDGNRIFKLTNQPDKPSLGQLKIKSYSAKVRNGQLAVNWDVSGNGVPQLGYRIEVYSQPQAKGDLLASVEKAMPHIDLERFDLQSKPVSVKLTVYDIFDRPREVVMPIANAELQESEPVSDLRPGLKYSYYEGDWQSIPDFSRLMPAKQGIVNSIDDSVTEGRHNSYAFNYKGYIKVPQTGVYLFDLRTCDGSVLKIGDKVVADNDGIHSAVTHLAHTFLEKGAHRFNLDYFRASHPMGLPDKIDVQWEGPSLEKRKLGASDFASRPADSTPSIELIPAISNGNRLSLKQVYSLKGHRFSKLEVFMGSLRLGVVDDPEQVATFVLPAGKQQVWGRLWYDENQSIDSAVSVVVSQDSRSQSWQYVSPGEQNLPLAVSTTDDSVAVTGDGTLFAYKKIVGDFTITANIESIARSTKANGIAGNSFIGLLGCANTKNLFSQATSFGLWDTAGIGIRSTACDRDLETSGHSRWVLDRDKPWIRVSRKGRVWTAYTSENSSKWDKVAERILVRDLPELSVGVVFGTRPPGRNKTLFSGKLTDITITGNTFETALSSDTLPAIEKGQYVGVVSDPAAPQTVYVRTAERGILKSSSGGKNLTRLGGPGAVRSIAISPADSSILLAGAGDGQKGGLWRSTNAGSTWTQVSDEISFDGQGKDILFGETISFNPHNCDQVAAAGISSGLYLSDNAGQSWSCAGLEGEHVTIVAYSPYNQRLLIVGTAATDENPGRIYYSTNGGKDFRIAAEKPAWKITNVAFEGITEGGQYLYLTTNTGVYYCYNLGAYLHQYRHAIEPDAMYTAITSWKAEDGRNRILTTPSKGEDLYLGRIGYYWSVEWRRQQGSPLETPINPTCLRSADGASIYAAAANGLFISSDQGKSFQRLE
;
A
#
# COMPACT_ATOMS: atom_id res chain seq x y z
N MET A 1 -20.33 3.10 -15.18
CA MET A 1 -19.34 3.88 -14.40
C MET A 1 -19.68 4.00 -12.89
N VAL A 2 -20.55 3.16 -12.32
CA VAL A 2 -20.96 3.24 -10.89
C VAL A 2 -20.53 2.02 -10.04
N GLU A 3 -20.04 0.93 -10.62
CA GLU A 3 -19.73 -0.32 -9.86
C GLU A 3 -18.28 -0.48 -9.39
N ASN A 4 -17.33 0.36 -9.82
CA ASN A 4 -15.93 0.25 -9.40
C ASN A 4 -15.62 0.85 -8.00
N ARG A 5 -16.63 1.31 -7.26
CA ARG A 5 -16.42 1.97 -5.96
C ARG A 5 -16.35 1.02 -4.76
N GLN A 6 -16.84 -0.22 -4.81
CA GLN A 6 -16.88 -1.07 -3.62
C GLN A 6 -15.59 -1.88 -3.38
N ASN A 7 -14.92 -2.38 -4.42
CA ASN A 7 -13.70 -3.18 -4.25
C ASN A 7 -12.46 -2.33 -3.93
N GLY A 8 -12.41 -1.08 -4.39
CA GLY A 8 -11.34 -0.14 -4.02
C GLY A 8 -11.46 0.38 -2.58
N VAL A 9 -12.62 0.25 -1.96
CA VAL A 9 -12.88 0.70 -0.58
C VAL A 9 -12.35 -0.30 0.44
N ILE A 10 -12.36 -1.61 0.16
CA ILE A 10 -11.95 -2.62 1.14
C ILE A 10 -10.42 -2.68 1.30
N THR A 11 -9.66 -2.57 0.20
CA THR A 11 -8.20 -2.45 0.28
C THR A 11 -7.77 -1.06 0.79
N ALA A 12 -8.53 -0.01 0.49
CA ALA A 12 -8.26 1.33 1.02
C ALA A 12 -8.58 1.48 2.51
N PHE A 13 -9.60 0.80 3.05
CA PHE A 13 -9.93 0.88 4.48
C PHE A 13 -8.94 0.12 5.36
N LEU A 14 -8.40 -1.02 4.90
CA LEU A 14 -7.29 -1.70 5.61
C LEU A 14 -5.99 -0.87 5.56
N PHE A 15 -5.76 -0.15 4.45
CA PHE A 15 -4.63 0.78 4.31
C PHE A 15 -4.70 1.95 5.30
N VAL A 16 -5.91 2.42 5.61
CA VAL A 16 -6.13 3.52 6.57
C VAL A 16 -5.95 3.06 8.02
N ALA A 17 -6.20 1.80 8.36
CA ALA A 17 -6.00 1.36 9.74
C ALA A 17 -4.51 1.21 10.11
N ILE A 18 -3.66 0.88 9.14
CA ILE A 18 -2.27 0.46 9.43
C ILE A 18 -1.25 1.56 9.07
N ILE A 19 -1.39 2.36 8.01
CA ILE A 19 -0.40 3.44 7.72
C ILE A 19 -0.60 4.71 8.57
N VAL A 20 -1.67 4.78 9.35
CA VAL A 20 -1.75 5.83 10.39
C VAL A 20 -0.75 5.54 11.53
N LEU A 21 -0.18 4.32 11.61
CA LEU A 21 0.82 3.89 12.61
C LEU A 21 2.21 4.53 12.48
N SER A 22 2.59 5.11 11.33
CA SER A 22 3.99 5.54 11.13
C SER A 22 4.22 6.98 10.64
N ILE A 23 3.19 7.74 10.24
CA ILE A 23 3.36 9.11 9.71
C ILE A 23 2.33 10.13 10.25
N SER A 24 1.53 9.78 11.25
CA SER A 24 0.71 10.77 11.97
C SER A 24 1.25 10.99 13.37
N GLY A 25 1.62 12.23 13.70
CA GLY A 25 2.04 12.60 15.04
C GLY A 25 0.91 12.61 16.07
N ASN A 26 -0.18 11.85 15.89
CA ASN A 26 -1.37 11.87 16.76
C ASN A 26 -2.25 10.60 16.69
N LEU A 27 -1.67 9.40 16.54
CA LEU A 27 -2.34 8.16 17.02
C LEU A 27 -1.62 7.64 18.26
N GLN A 28 -2.36 7.59 19.38
CA GLN A 28 -1.86 7.16 20.68
C GLN A 28 -2.15 5.66 20.86
N ALA A 29 -1.19 4.81 20.52
CA ALA A 29 -1.24 3.39 20.91
C ALA A 29 -0.78 3.25 22.38
N THR A 30 -1.60 2.61 23.20
CA THR A 30 -1.27 2.36 24.60
C THR A 30 -0.70 0.97 24.78
N TRP A 31 0.59 0.91 25.09
CA TRP A 31 1.35 -0.33 25.24
C TRP A 31 1.33 -0.85 26.68
N TYR A 32 1.26 -2.16 26.82
CA TYR A 32 1.33 -2.84 28.10
C TYR A 32 1.93 -4.25 27.96
N GLY A 33 2.53 -4.75 29.04
CA GLY A 33 3.12 -6.09 29.13
C GLY A 33 2.47 -6.90 30.25
N PHE A 34 2.49 -8.23 30.10
CA PHE A 34 1.89 -9.18 31.05
C PHE A 34 2.87 -10.30 31.44
N GLY A 35 4.17 -10.08 31.22
CA GLY A 35 5.24 -10.88 31.82
C GLY A 35 5.39 -12.31 31.30
N VAL A 36 5.07 -12.58 30.03
CA VAL A 36 5.37 -13.89 29.44
C VAL A 36 6.88 -14.09 29.38
N ASP A 37 7.34 -15.19 29.98
CA ASP A 37 8.73 -15.58 29.98
C ASP A 37 9.18 -16.08 28.61
N ARG A 38 10.47 -15.91 28.37
CA ARG A 38 11.12 -16.46 27.19
C ARG A 38 10.99 -18.00 27.23
N GLU A 39 10.80 -18.59 26.06
CA GLU A 39 10.63 -20.03 25.85
C GLU A 39 9.27 -20.62 26.23
N ALA A 40 8.34 -19.82 26.77
CA ALA A 40 6.97 -20.27 27.00
C ALA A 40 6.34 -20.75 25.68
N ASP A 41 5.71 -21.92 25.70
CA ASP A 41 5.15 -22.58 24.51
C ASP A 41 3.64 -22.38 24.36
N VAL A 42 2.96 -22.02 25.46
CA VAL A 42 1.56 -21.60 25.48
C VAL A 42 1.42 -20.29 26.22
N MET A 43 0.61 -19.38 25.68
CA MET A 43 0.08 -18.23 26.39
C MET A 43 -1.43 -18.14 26.17
N MET A 44 -2.18 -17.90 27.24
CA MET A 44 -3.63 -17.78 27.16
C MET A 44 -4.20 -16.76 28.14
N PHE A 45 -5.36 -16.23 27.83
CA PHE A 45 -6.16 -15.39 28.72
C PHE A 45 -7.63 -15.39 28.29
N GLN A 46 -8.51 -14.89 29.15
CA GLN A 46 -9.89 -14.58 28.78
C GLN A 46 -10.07 -13.09 28.56
N ALA A 47 -10.82 -12.72 27.52
CA ALA A 47 -11.24 -11.34 27.27
C ALA A 47 -12.75 -11.22 27.07
N ARG A 48 -13.30 -10.07 27.47
CA ARG A 48 -14.66 -9.64 27.10
C ARG A 48 -14.69 -8.14 26.81
N TRP A 49 -15.68 -7.74 26.04
CA TRP A 49 -15.96 -6.33 25.75
C TRP A 49 -17.33 -5.96 26.32
N PRO A 50 -17.44 -5.01 27.26
CA PRO A 50 -18.73 -4.58 27.78
C PRO A 50 -19.69 -4.07 26.68
N TYR A 51 -19.15 -3.32 25.72
CA TYR A 51 -19.80 -2.87 24.48
C TYR A 51 -18.76 -2.82 23.36
N TRP A 52 -19.17 -2.64 22.11
CA TRP A 52 -18.25 -2.50 20.98
C TRP A 52 -17.78 -1.04 20.81
N PRO A 53 -16.50 -0.72 21.09
CA PRO A 53 -16.00 0.64 20.93
C PRO A 53 -16.01 1.10 19.47
N VAL A 54 -16.03 2.42 19.29
CA VAL A 54 -15.84 3.05 17.97
C VAL A 54 -14.38 2.89 17.57
N GLY A 55 -14.12 2.29 16.40
CA GLY A 55 -12.81 2.23 15.75
C GLY A 55 -11.64 1.96 16.69
N THR A 56 -11.57 0.75 17.26
CA THR A 56 -10.53 0.37 18.21
C THR A 56 -9.92 -0.98 17.88
N TYR A 57 -8.59 -1.04 17.84
CA TYR A 57 -7.83 -2.27 17.67
C TYR A 57 -7.24 -2.72 19.01
N PHE A 58 -7.56 -3.95 19.41
CA PHE A 58 -7.04 -4.60 20.60
C PHE A 58 -6.02 -5.66 20.18
N ALA A 59 -4.74 -5.31 20.20
CA ALA A 59 -3.66 -6.26 19.94
C ALA A 59 -3.44 -7.14 21.16
N PHE A 60 -3.63 -8.44 20.97
CA PHE A 60 -3.52 -9.50 21.99
C PHE A 60 -2.15 -10.16 22.00
N TRP A 61 -1.51 -10.17 20.84
CA TRP A 61 -0.25 -10.82 20.62
C TRP A 61 0.69 -9.82 19.98
N ASN A 62 1.89 -9.72 20.51
CA ASN A 62 2.97 -8.93 19.96
C ASN A 62 4.27 -9.57 20.46
N SER A 63 4.87 -10.41 19.61
CA SER A 63 5.92 -11.35 20.02
C SER A 63 6.71 -11.86 18.82
N SER A 64 7.69 -12.72 19.09
CA SER A 64 8.51 -13.43 18.11
C SER A 64 8.66 -14.91 18.47
N PRO A 65 8.74 -15.81 17.47
CA PRO A 65 9.18 -17.18 17.65
C PRO A 65 10.56 -17.31 18.32
N TYR A 66 10.69 -18.26 19.24
CA TYR A 66 11.94 -18.64 19.89
C TYR A 66 12.39 -20.04 19.42
N PRO A 67 13.71 -20.32 19.21
CA PRO A 67 14.86 -19.45 19.44
C PRO A 67 15.16 -18.45 18.32
N LYS A 68 14.61 -18.69 17.13
CA LYS A 68 14.89 -17.90 15.93
C LYS A 68 13.60 -17.42 15.28
N GLY A 69 13.54 -16.10 15.10
CA GLY A 69 13.07 -15.51 13.86
C GLY A 69 11.75 -14.75 13.92
N GLY A 70 11.69 -13.70 13.10
CA GLY A 70 10.47 -12.98 12.72
C GLY A 70 9.86 -12.17 13.83
N TYR A 71 8.77 -11.51 13.48
CA TYR A 71 7.93 -10.77 14.40
C TYR A 71 6.48 -10.98 13.97
N PHE A 72 5.56 -11.02 14.94
CA PHE A 72 4.14 -11.08 14.64
C PHE A 72 3.34 -10.27 15.65
N TYR A 73 2.21 -9.76 15.19
CA TYR A 73 1.16 -9.29 16.08
C TYR A 73 -0.20 -9.81 15.63
N GLY A 74 -1.13 -9.94 16.56
CA GLY A 74 -2.52 -10.21 16.22
C GLY A 74 -3.50 -9.80 17.31
N GLY A 75 -4.77 -9.66 16.93
CA GLY A 75 -5.78 -9.08 17.80
C GLY A 75 -7.15 -8.96 17.14
N ILE A 76 -8.04 -8.22 17.82
CA ILE A 76 -9.41 -7.98 17.37
C ILE A 76 -9.65 -6.48 17.21
N ALA A 77 -10.09 -6.07 16.02
CA ALA A 77 -10.56 -4.74 15.74
C ALA A 77 -12.09 -4.65 15.87
N THR A 78 -12.57 -3.53 16.40
CA THR A 78 -13.97 -3.29 16.73
C THR A 78 -14.45 -1.96 16.13
N TYR A 79 -15.64 -1.96 15.54
CA TYR A 79 -16.29 -0.81 14.91
C TYR A 79 -17.77 -0.78 15.29
N GLY A 80 -18.04 -0.46 16.56
CA GLY A 80 -19.40 -0.25 17.09
C GLY A 80 -19.73 1.23 17.31
N LYS A 81 -20.93 1.50 17.82
CA LYS A 81 -21.35 2.85 18.26
C LYS A 81 -20.96 3.18 19.70
N GLY A 82 -20.27 2.28 20.41
CA GLY A 82 -19.93 2.47 21.81
C GLY A 82 -21.05 2.04 22.76
N GLU A 83 -21.10 2.68 23.92
CA GLU A 83 -21.95 2.34 25.07
C GLU A 83 -23.45 2.57 24.82
N ASP A 84 -23.80 3.53 23.96
CA ASP A 84 -25.19 3.89 23.64
C ASP A 84 -25.83 2.98 22.56
N ALA A 85 -25.16 1.90 22.15
CA ALA A 85 -25.63 1.04 21.08
C ALA A 85 -26.84 0.18 21.50
N THR A 86 -27.90 0.18 20.70
CA THR A 86 -29.01 -0.78 20.82
C THR A 86 -28.55 -2.22 20.57
N PRO A 87 -29.32 -3.25 20.98
CA PRO A 87 -29.02 -4.65 20.66
C PRO A 87 -28.85 -4.90 19.16
N GLU A 88 -29.70 -4.28 18.33
CA GLU A 88 -29.64 -4.37 16.87
C GLU A 88 -28.34 -3.74 16.34
N GLU A 89 -27.93 -2.58 16.86
CA GLU A 89 -26.68 -1.92 16.48
C GLU A 89 -25.44 -2.69 16.93
N THR A 90 -25.51 -3.32 18.10
CA THR A 90 -24.46 -4.20 18.63
C THR A 90 -24.27 -5.41 17.72
N GLU A 91 -25.38 -6.01 17.28
CA GLU A 91 -25.34 -7.13 16.35
C GLU A 91 -24.85 -6.67 14.96
N ALA A 92 -25.26 -5.47 14.51
CA ALA A 92 -24.85 -4.88 13.25
C ALA A 92 -23.35 -4.53 13.19
N ALA A 93 -22.73 -4.17 14.32
CA ALA A 93 -21.34 -3.73 14.40
C ALA A 93 -20.33 -4.69 13.74
N HIS A 94 -19.22 -4.12 13.26
CA HIS A 94 -18.20 -4.89 12.57
C HIS A 94 -17.04 -5.22 13.52
N ARG A 95 -16.67 -6.50 13.56
CA ARG A 95 -15.56 -7.04 14.35
C ARG A 95 -14.73 -7.89 13.43
N HIS A 96 -13.43 -7.70 13.41
CA HIS A 96 -12.53 -8.54 12.62
C HIS A 96 -11.27 -8.85 13.38
N GLU A 97 -10.76 -10.06 13.16
CA GLU A 97 -9.45 -10.50 13.56
C GLU A 97 -8.41 -10.09 12.52
N VAL A 98 -7.21 -9.77 13.01
CA VAL A 98 -6.00 -9.54 12.22
C VAL A 98 -4.86 -10.27 12.92
N TRP A 99 -4.09 -11.06 12.17
CA TRP A 99 -2.86 -11.67 12.62
C TRP A 99 -1.84 -11.64 11.48
N SER A 100 -0.69 -11.00 11.70
CA SER A 100 0.29 -10.72 10.64
C SER A 100 1.70 -11.09 11.07
N PHE A 101 2.52 -11.48 10.10
CA PHE A 101 3.91 -11.91 10.32
C PHE A 101 4.88 -11.12 9.46
N TRP A 102 6.09 -10.92 9.96
CA TRP A 102 7.17 -10.29 9.22
C TRP A 102 8.27 -11.28 8.86
N PRO A 103 8.93 -11.08 7.71
CA PRO A 103 10.06 -11.89 7.30
C PRO A 103 11.24 -11.74 8.27
N SER A 104 12.12 -12.73 8.26
CA SER A 104 13.33 -12.78 9.08
C SER A 104 14.49 -13.22 8.21
N GLU A 105 15.66 -12.60 8.41
CA GLU A 105 16.88 -13.04 7.73
C GLU A 105 17.24 -14.50 8.07
N HIS A 106 16.82 -14.98 9.26
CA HIS A 106 17.00 -16.36 9.69
C HIS A 106 16.21 -17.39 8.87
N TYR A 107 15.26 -16.96 8.04
CA TYR A 107 14.48 -17.85 7.19
C TYR A 107 15.20 -18.20 5.87
N ASN A 108 16.41 -17.65 5.61
CA ASN A 108 17.23 -17.95 4.43
C ASN A 108 16.48 -17.81 3.08
N GLY A 109 15.51 -16.90 3.00
CA GLY A 109 14.68 -16.69 1.80
C GLY A 109 13.43 -17.58 1.72
N ASP A 110 13.23 -18.51 2.64
CA ASP A 110 11.95 -19.19 2.85
C ASP A 110 10.96 -18.27 3.58
N ARG A 111 9.67 -18.63 3.48
CA ARG A 111 8.58 -17.82 4.01
C ARG A 111 7.75 -18.55 5.03
N THR A 112 7.16 -17.75 5.91
CA THR A 112 6.07 -18.16 6.77
C THR A 112 4.87 -18.56 5.90
N ARG A 113 4.18 -19.66 6.23
CA ARG A 113 3.04 -20.15 5.43
C ARG A 113 1.87 -20.57 6.31
N ILE A 114 0.66 -20.22 5.87
CA ILE A 114 -0.57 -20.71 6.49
C ILE A 114 -0.79 -22.17 6.09
N VAL A 115 -0.78 -23.04 7.10
CA VAL A 115 -0.94 -24.50 6.95
C VAL A 115 -2.40 -24.90 7.15
N ALA A 116 -3.10 -24.25 8.09
CA ALA A 116 -4.50 -24.48 8.37
C ALA A 116 -5.25 -23.20 8.74
N LEU A 117 -6.54 -23.16 8.44
CA LEU A 117 -7.47 -22.08 8.80
C LEU A 117 -8.77 -22.70 9.28
N GLY A 118 -9.42 -22.09 10.28
CA GLY A 118 -10.79 -22.43 10.63
C GLY A 118 -11.78 -21.40 10.09
N ASP A 119 -13.07 -21.74 10.13
CA ASP A 119 -14.16 -20.84 9.77
C ASP A 119 -14.50 -19.87 10.93
N PRO A 120 -14.64 -18.54 10.69
CA PRO A 120 -14.72 -17.82 9.40
C PRO A 120 -13.43 -17.06 9.01
N PHE A 121 -12.26 -17.60 9.35
CA PHE A 121 -10.98 -16.95 9.12
C PHE A 121 -10.44 -17.24 7.73
N THR A 122 -9.57 -16.36 7.26
CA THR A 122 -9.12 -16.26 5.87
C THR A 122 -7.63 -15.97 5.85
N GLY A 123 -6.92 -16.50 4.86
CA GLY A 123 -5.47 -16.34 4.76
C GLY A 123 -5.06 -15.61 3.49
N GLY A 124 -4.22 -14.59 3.64
CA GLY A 124 -3.53 -13.91 2.56
C GLY A 124 -2.06 -14.32 2.47
N THR A 125 -1.48 -14.21 1.28
CA THR A 125 -0.01 -14.29 1.12
C THR A 125 0.67 -13.04 1.67
N MET A 126 -0.01 -11.89 1.62
CA MET A 126 0.42 -10.60 2.14
C MET A 126 -0.73 -9.95 2.92
N ALA A 127 -0.42 -9.34 4.06
CA ALA A 127 -1.24 -8.28 4.64
C ALA A 127 -0.51 -6.93 4.42
N GLY A 128 -1.07 -5.79 4.82
CA GLY A 128 -0.42 -4.48 4.65
C GLY A 128 1.06 -4.43 5.14
N GLU A 129 1.79 -3.38 4.74
CA GLU A 129 3.19 -3.12 5.13
C GLU A 129 4.25 -4.16 4.74
N GLY A 130 3.97 -5.02 3.75
CA GLY A 130 4.94 -6.04 3.30
C GLY A 130 5.07 -7.23 4.27
N THR A 131 4.02 -7.50 5.04
CA THR A 131 3.89 -8.69 5.91
C THR A 131 3.62 -9.96 5.09
N GLU A 132 4.04 -11.12 5.61
CA GLU A 132 3.79 -12.43 5.00
C GLU A 132 2.70 -13.19 5.79
N ALA A 133 1.97 -14.10 5.12
CA ALA A 133 1.06 -15.06 5.77
C ALA A 133 -0.03 -14.45 6.68
N GLY A 134 -0.59 -13.29 6.31
CA GLY A 134 -1.63 -12.62 7.09
C GLY A 134 -2.92 -13.45 7.22
N ILE A 135 -3.42 -13.60 8.43
CA ILE A 135 -4.74 -14.18 8.72
C ILE A 135 -5.69 -13.05 9.10
N HIS A 136 -6.87 -13.07 8.51
CA HIS A 136 -7.90 -12.07 8.69
C HIS A 136 -9.27 -12.74 8.79
N SER A 137 -10.23 -12.02 9.32
CA SER A 137 -11.65 -12.34 9.16
C SER A 137 -12.43 -11.11 8.73
N GLY A 138 -13.65 -11.30 8.25
CA GLY A 138 -14.63 -10.21 8.29
C GLY A 138 -15.48 -10.32 9.54
N LYS A 139 -16.79 -10.12 9.43
CA LYS A 139 -17.65 -9.97 10.62
C LYS A 139 -17.66 -11.25 11.47
N LEU A 140 -17.02 -11.17 12.64
CA LEU A 140 -17.10 -12.20 13.67
C LEU A 140 -18.44 -12.12 14.39
N SER A 141 -19.45 -12.84 13.90
CA SER A 141 -20.81 -12.85 14.44
C SER A 141 -20.95 -13.60 15.77
N PHE A 142 -20.03 -14.54 16.06
CA PHE A 142 -20.02 -15.32 17.30
C PHE A 142 -19.47 -14.53 18.50
N LEU A 143 -18.75 -13.43 18.27
CA LEU A 143 -18.30 -12.54 19.33
C LEU A 143 -19.46 -11.63 19.75
N LYS A 144 -19.85 -11.72 21.03
CA LYS A 144 -20.94 -11.00 21.67
C LYS A 144 -20.38 -10.11 22.79
N THR A 145 -21.08 -9.02 23.07
CA THR A 145 -20.74 -8.14 24.18
C THR A 145 -21.00 -8.84 25.51
N ASN A 146 -20.22 -8.44 26.51
CA ASN A 146 -20.30 -8.92 27.88
C ASN A 146 -20.17 -10.45 28.05
N GLN A 147 -19.53 -11.11 27.08
CA GLN A 147 -19.29 -12.55 27.08
C GLN A 147 -17.78 -12.83 27.07
N TRP A 148 -17.35 -13.81 27.85
CA TRP A 148 -15.95 -14.20 27.95
C TRP A 148 -15.53 -15.13 26.81
N TYR A 149 -14.35 -14.87 26.27
CA TYR A 149 -13.72 -15.68 25.24
C TYR A 149 -12.31 -16.08 25.68
N SER A 150 -11.98 -17.37 25.63
CA SER A 150 -10.59 -17.81 25.88
C SER A 150 -9.79 -17.64 24.60
N MET A 151 -8.69 -16.91 24.70
CA MET A 151 -7.72 -16.65 23.63
C MET A 151 -6.48 -17.49 23.92
N VAL A 152 -6.11 -18.40 23.03
CA VAL A 152 -4.97 -19.32 23.23
C VAL A 152 -4.02 -19.27 22.05
N MET A 153 -2.75 -18.95 22.32
CA MET A 153 -1.66 -19.04 21.36
C MET A 153 -0.72 -20.18 21.77
N ARG A 154 -0.30 -21.00 20.80
CA ARG A 154 0.62 -22.11 21.03
C ARG A 154 1.73 -22.15 19.98
N ALA A 155 2.94 -22.46 20.40
CA ALA A 155 4.10 -22.69 19.57
C ALA A 155 4.62 -24.13 19.76
N TRP A 156 5.10 -24.77 18.69
CA TRP A 156 5.68 -26.12 18.76
C TRP A 156 6.61 -26.42 17.59
N SER A 157 7.49 -27.40 17.74
CA SER A 157 8.39 -27.86 16.68
C SER A 157 7.71 -28.88 15.77
N ASP A 158 8.14 -28.95 14.51
CA ASP A 158 7.74 -30.04 13.61
C ASP A 158 8.25 -31.38 14.12
N THR A 159 7.44 -32.44 13.98
CA THR A 159 7.79 -33.78 14.49
C THR A 159 8.87 -34.46 13.64
N ASP A 160 8.88 -34.22 12.33
CA ASP A 160 9.81 -34.83 11.39
C ASP A 160 11.08 -33.97 11.19
N GLN A 161 10.94 -32.64 11.27
CA GLN A 161 12.00 -31.67 10.99
C GLN A 161 12.14 -30.58 12.08
N PRO A 162 12.35 -30.95 13.35
CA PRO A 162 12.30 -30.03 14.48
C PRO A 162 13.34 -28.89 14.44
N GLU A 163 14.47 -29.10 13.76
CA GLU A 163 15.55 -28.11 13.68
C GLU A 163 15.36 -27.07 12.56
N SER A 164 14.56 -27.39 11.54
CA SER A 164 14.36 -26.54 10.36
C SER A 164 12.93 -26.04 10.18
N LYS A 165 11.98 -26.55 10.98
CA LYS A 165 10.57 -26.21 10.85
C LYS A 165 9.85 -26.22 12.19
N GLY A 166 9.00 -25.22 12.38
CA GLY A 166 8.16 -25.09 13.56
C GLY A 166 6.81 -24.49 13.20
N TYR A 167 5.93 -24.41 14.18
CA TYR A 167 4.56 -23.96 13.99
C TYR A 167 4.11 -23.05 15.12
N MET A 168 3.13 -22.23 14.78
CA MET A 168 2.32 -21.49 15.73
C MET A 168 0.85 -21.64 15.37
N GLY A 169 -0.02 -21.60 16.38
CA GLY A 169 -1.45 -21.67 16.19
C GLY A 169 -2.19 -20.78 17.18
N TRP A 170 -3.34 -20.24 16.74
CA TRP A 170 -4.24 -19.45 17.56
C TRP A 170 -5.64 -20.07 17.56
N TRP A 171 -6.21 -20.26 18.76
CA TRP A 171 -7.57 -20.72 18.97
C TRP A 171 -8.39 -19.73 19.82
N ILE A 172 -9.69 -19.70 19.57
CA ILE A 172 -10.68 -18.95 20.34
C ILE A 172 -11.75 -19.91 20.84
N GLU A 173 -12.02 -19.86 22.14
CA GLU A 173 -13.14 -20.56 22.77
C GLU A 173 -14.25 -19.55 23.09
N ASP A 174 -15.47 -19.84 22.65
CA ASP A 174 -16.67 -19.27 23.23
C ASP A 174 -16.97 -19.98 24.55
N VAL A 175 -16.63 -19.35 25.67
CA VAL A 175 -16.72 -19.94 27.01
C VAL A 175 -18.16 -20.27 27.40
N ALA A 176 -19.14 -19.47 26.96
CA ALA A 176 -20.55 -19.69 27.32
C ALA A 176 -21.11 -20.95 26.66
N ASN A 177 -20.66 -21.26 25.44
CA ASN A 177 -21.14 -22.40 24.65
C ASN A 177 -20.16 -23.59 24.63
N GLY A 178 -18.96 -23.42 25.18
CA GLY A 178 -17.89 -24.42 25.14
C GLY A 178 -17.40 -24.75 23.72
N LYS A 179 -17.59 -23.83 22.77
CA LYS A 179 -17.32 -24.05 21.35
C LYS A 179 -15.96 -23.46 20.98
N TRP A 180 -15.07 -24.31 20.45
CA TRP A 180 -13.74 -23.92 20.01
C TRP A 180 -13.69 -23.62 18.51
N ARG A 181 -12.84 -22.66 18.15
CA ARG A 181 -12.55 -22.28 16.77
C ARG A 181 -11.05 -22.12 16.59
N LEU A 182 -10.53 -22.69 15.50
CA LEU A 182 -9.17 -22.45 15.04
C LEU A 182 -9.16 -21.12 14.26
N VAL A 183 -8.29 -20.19 14.64
CA VAL A 183 -8.01 -18.99 13.83
C VAL A 183 -7.13 -19.40 12.65
N GLY A 184 -5.97 -19.99 12.96
CA GLY A 184 -5.12 -20.62 11.96
C GLY A 184 -3.86 -21.25 12.55
N VAL A 185 -3.18 -22.02 11.72
CA VAL A 185 -1.86 -22.58 12.00
C VAL A 185 -0.90 -22.12 10.93
N VAL A 186 0.25 -21.65 11.39
CA VAL A 186 1.26 -21.02 10.55
C VAL A 186 2.59 -21.76 10.74
N SER A 187 3.19 -22.20 9.64
CA SER A 187 4.53 -22.80 9.63
C SER A 187 5.59 -21.71 9.58
N ILE A 188 6.58 -21.82 10.46
CA ILE A 188 7.77 -20.99 10.51
C ILE A 188 8.93 -21.82 9.94
N PRO A 189 9.69 -21.30 8.95
CA PRO A 189 10.82 -22.01 8.34
C PRO A 189 12.08 -21.93 9.23
N ALA A 190 11.91 -22.24 10.51
CA ALA A 190 12.96 -22.32 11.51
C ALA A 190 12.47 -23.19 12.67
N LYS A 191 13.38 -23.67 13.51
CA LYS A 191 13.04 -24.26 14.80
C LYS A 191 12.19 -23.30 15.64
N VAL A 192 11.06 -23.78 16.15
CA VAL A 192 10.21 -23.05 17.09
C VAL A 192 9.92 -23.94 18.29
N THR A 193 10.30 -23.48 19.48
CA THR A 193 10.01 -24.17 20.76
C THR A 193 9.14 -23.33 21.70
N GLY A 194 8.99 -22.03 21.44
CA GLY A 194 8.19 -21.13 22.26
C GLY A 194 8.21 -19.69 21.74
N PHE A 195 7.96 -18.73 22.65
CA PHE A 195 7.94 -17.30 22.36
C PHE A 195 9.12 -16.56 23.02
N THR A 196 9.50 -15.39 22.50
CA THR A 196 10.56 -14.55 23.11
C THR A 196 10.06 -13.66 24.26
N GLY A 197 8.80 -13.83 24.67
CA GLY A 197 8.04 -12.92 25.54
C GLY A 197 6.93 -12.22 24.77
N ALA A 198 5.98 -11.58 25.47
CA ALA A 198 4.80 -10.99 24.82
C ALA A 198 4.46 -9.59 25.37
N SER A 199 4.13 -8.70 24.45
CA SER A 199 3.53 -7.40 24.74
C SER A 199 2.16 -7.29 24.08
N CYS A 200 1.43 -6.21 24.37
CA CYS A 200 0.13 -5.90 23.78
C CYS A 200 -0.01 -4.38 23.66
N PHE A 201 -0.99 -3.97 22.85
CA PHE A 201 -1.37 -2.56 22.79
C PHE A 201 -2.87 -2.40 22.46
N VAL A 202 -3.42 -1.25 22.84
CA VAL A 202 -4.75 -0.81 22.42
C VAL A 202 -4.58 0.46 21.61
N GLU A 203 -5.19 0.51 20.43
CA GLU A 203 -5.05 1.61 19.49
C GLU A 203 -6.39 2.14 19.00
N ALA A 204 -6.49 3.47 18.93
CA ALA A 204 -7.63 4.16 18.34
C ALA A 204 -7.47 4.23 16.81
N THR A 205 -8.22 3.42 16.07
CA THR A 205 -8.23 3.44 14.60
C THR A 205 -9.30 4.37 14.01
N GLY A 206 -10.19 4.92 14.84
CA GLY A 206 -11.12 6.01 14.48
C GLY A 206 -12.02 6.49 15.64
N GLY A 207 -12.42 7.77 15.63
CA GLY A 207 -13.41 8.37 16.55
C GLY A 207 -12.93 8.73 17.97
N THR A 208 -13.69 9.59 18.68
CA THR A 208 -13.41 10.07 20.05
C THR A 208 -14.20 9.32 21.15
N GLY A 209 -14.47 8.03 20.96
CA GLY A 209 -15.33 7.24 21.87
C GLY A 209 -14.61 6.59 23.06
N ARG A 210 -15.40 6.16 24.06
CA ARG A 210 -14.93 5.36 25.21
C ARG A 210 -14.51 3.95 24.75
N ARG A 211 -13.41 3.46 25.30
CA ARG A 211 -12.75 2.19 24.92
C ARG A 211 -12.55 1.36 26.16
N VAL A 212 -13.13 0.16 26.16
CA VAL A 212 -13.06 -0.76 27.30
C VAL A 212 -12.83 -2.18 26.83
N ILE A 213 -11.91 -2.88 27.49
CA ILE A 213 -11.73 -4.33 27.41
C ILE A 213 -11.43 -4.88 28.80
N ASP A 214 -12.07 -5.98 29.15
CA ASP A 214 -11.78 -6.69 30.39
C ASP A 214 -10.94 -7.94 30.08
N ARG A 215 -9.96 -8.23 30.93
CA ARG A 215 -9.08 -9.42 30.83
C ARG A 215 -8.99 -10.15 32.17
N ARG A 216 -8.93 -11.48 32.14
CA ARG A 216 -8.71 -12.31 33.33
C ARG A 216 -8.10 -13.67 32.99
N LEU A 217 -7.78 -14.46 34.00
CA LEU A 217 -7.38 -15.87 33.87
C LEU A 217 -6.25 -16.03 32.86
N ALA A 218 -5.19 -15.23 33.01
CA ALA A 218 -4.04 -15.26 32.14
C ALA A 218 -2.97 -16.23 32.66
N TYR A 219 -2.44 -17.06 31.76
CA TYR A 219 -1.48 -18.11 32.08
C TYR A 219 -0.44 -18.26 30.98
N GLN A 220 0.75 -18.70 31.37
CA GLN A 220 1.76 -19.25 30.46
C GLN A 220 2.04 -20.71 30.79
N ARG A 221 2.60 -21.42 29.81
CA ARG A 221 3.23 -22.72 30.03
C ARG A 221 4.69 -22.64 29.64
N LEU A 222 5.57 -22.91 30.60
CA LEU A 222 7.02 -22.94 30.45
C LEU A 222 7.51 -24.31 30.89
N ASP A 223 8.27 -24.99 30.04
CA ASP A 223 8.75 -26.37 30.29
C ASP A 223 7.65 -27.33 30.76
N GLY A 224 6.46 -27.23 30.16
CA GLY A 224 5.29 -28.05 30.49
C GLY A 224 4.61 -27.71 31.83
N LYS A 225 5.06 -26.67 32.55
CA LYS A 225 4.48 -26.22 33.82
C LYS A 225 3.65 -24.97 33.63
N TRP A 226 2.49 -24.94 34.27
CA TRP A 226 1.58 -23.80 34.24
C TRP A 226 1.97 -22.76 35.29
N GLU A 227 2.00 -21.51 34.86
CA GLU A 227 2.23 -20.34 35.71
C GLU A 227 1.18 -19.27 35.41
N LYS A 228 0.73 -18.59 36.47
CA LYS A 228 -0.26 -17.52 36.34
C LYS A 228 0.43 -16.21 35.95
N LEU A 229 -0.21 -15.45 35.07
CA LEU A 229 0.19 -14.10 34.68
C LEU A 229 -0.80 -13.12 35.32
N ASP A 230 -0.56 -12.75 36.57
CA ASP A 230 -1.51 -11.95 37.39
C ASP A 230 -1.16 -10.47 37.44
N THR A 231 -0.20 -10.02 36.63
CA THR A 231 0.38 -8.67 36.68
C THR A 231 0.37 -8.02 35.30
N ILE A 232 -0.08 -6.76 35.22
CA ILE A 232 0.04 -5.90 34.03
C ILE A 232 1.00 -4.75 34.33
N SER A 233 1.96 -4.52 33.44
CA SER A 233 2.88 -3.39 33.49
C SER A 233 2.62 -2.44 32.33
N GLN A 234 2.51 -1.15 32.62
CA GLN A 234 2.20 -0.09 31.65
C GLN A 234 3.04 1.15 31.94
N LYS A 235 3.57 1.84 30.91
CA LYS A 235 4.26 3.11 31.13
C LYS A 235 3.30 4.21 31.63
N GLU A 236 3.78 5.08 32.49
CA GLU A 236 2.95 6.05 33.20
C GLU A 236 2.43 7.22 32.34
N HIS A 237 3.06 7.48 31.20
CA HIS A 237 2.76 8.62 30.32
C HIS A 237 1.51 8.45 29.44
N TYR A 238 0.79 7.33 29.54
CA TYR A 238 -0.42 7.09 28.75
C TYR A 238 -1.65 7.71 29.39
N ASN A 239 -2.52 8.32 28.59
CA ASN A 239 -3.78 8.93 29.02
C ASN A 239 -4.90 7.90 29.31
N SER A 240 -4.63 6.63 29.05
CA SER A 240 -5.49 5.47 29.32
C SER A 240 -4.79 4.54 30.29
N THR A 241 -5.51 3.81 31.13
CA THR A 241 -4.86 2.93 32.10
C THR A 241 -5.69 1.71 32.44
N TRP A 242 -5.07 0.78 33.18
CA TRP A 242 -5.73 -0.41 33.69
C TRP A 242 -6.27 -0.17 35.10
N HIS A 243 -7.18 -1.00 35.55
CA HIS A 243 -7.49 -1.17 36.97
C HIS A 243 -8.08 -2.53 37.25
N VAL A 244 -8.08 -2.93 38.50
CA VAL A 244 -8.64 -4.18 38.97
C VAL A 244 -10.14 -4.04 39.24
N ILE A 245 -10.91 -4.99 38.72
CA ILE A 245 -12.37 -5.09 38.87
C ILE A 245 -12.74 -6.48 39.40
N GLU A 246 -14.03 -6.70 39.66
CA GLU A 246 -14.59 -7.99 40.08
C GLU A 246 -13.84 -8.59 41.29
N ASP A 247 -13.70 -7.81 42.37
CA ASP A 247 -13.06 -8.23 43.62
C ASP A 247 -11.66 -8.86 43.42
N GLY A 248 -10.85 -8.30 42.52
CA GLY A 248 -9.48 -8.76 42.35
C GLY A 248 -9.28 -9.84 41.30
N THR A 249 -10.31 -10.19 40.52
CA THR A 249 -10.29 -11.33 39.60
C THR A 249 -10.11 -10.96 38.13
N ALA A 250 -10.33 -9.69 37.76
CA ALA A 250 -10.19 -9.23 36.39
C ALA A 250 -9.57 -7.83 36.31
N PHE A 251 -8.91 -7.55 35.20
CA PHE A 251 -8.41 -6.24 34.83
C PHE A 251 -9.37 -5.58 33.84
N ARG A 252 -9.55 -4.26 33.94
CA ARG A 252 -10.23 -3.41 32.95
C ARG A 252 -9.26 -2.38 32.40
N PHE A 253 -9.16 -2.30 31.08
CA PHE A 253 -8.56 -1.17 30.40
C PHE A 253 -9.61 -0.12 30.09
N GLU A 254 -9.30 1.16 30.27
CA GLU A 254 -10.26 2.23 30.04
C GLU A 254 -9.65 3.52 29.46
N HIS A 255 -10.38 4.15 28.53
CA HIS A 255 -10.10 5.48 27.98
C HIS A 255 -11.36 6.12 27.36
N PRO A 256 -11.67 7.42 27.57
CA PRO A 256 -11.04 8.29 28.57
C PRO A 256 -11.36 7.79 29.99
N LEU A 257 -10.55 8.21 30.96
CA LEU A 257 -10.75 7.86 32.36
C LEU A 257 -11.84 8.76 32.99
N PRO A 258 -12.59 8.26 33.99
CA PRO A 258 -13.43 9.12 34.83
C PRO A 258 -12.65 10.28 35.45
N GLU A 259 -13.29 11.43 35.70
CA GLU A 259 -12.62 12.64 36.21
C GLU A 259 -11.89 12.42 37.56
N ASP A 260 -12.44 11.58 38.44
CA ASP A 260 -11.89 11.27 39.76
C ASP A 260 -11.17 9.90 39.81
N PHE A 261 -10.65 9.43 38.68
CA PHE A 261 -10.04 8.11 38.61
C PHE A 261 -8.62 8.08 39.19
N GLU A 262 -8.43 7.31 40.26
CA GLU A 262 -7.13 6.99 40.83
C GLU A 262 -6.71 5.55 40.46
N PRO A 263 -5.58 5.35 39.77
CA PRO A 263 -5.12 4.01 39.41
C PRO A 263 -4.72 3.20 40.65
N ASP A 264 -5.20 1.97 40.76
CA ASP A 264 -4.83 0.98 41.78
C ASP A 264 -3.49 0.28 41.49
N ALA A 265 -2.54 1.03 40.91
CA ALA A 265 -1.21 0.56 40.54
C ALA A 265 -0.13 0.95 41.54
N VAL A 266 0.91 0.12 41.60
CA VAL A 266 2.20 0.50 42.18
C VAL A 266 3.08 1.09 41.09
N VAL A 267 3.57 2.31 41.28
CA VAL A 267 4.50 2.95 40.34
C VAL A 267 5.92 2.52 40.66
N LYS A 268 6.63 1.95 39.68
CA LYS A 268 8.03 1.53 39.79
C LYS A 268 8.75 1.74 38.45
N ASP A 269 9.90 2.39 38.49
CA ASP A 269 10.77 2.63 37.32
C ASP A 269 10.03 3.26 36.12
N GLY A 270 9.10 4.19 36.40
CA GLY A 270 8.29 4.86 35.37
C GLY A 270 7.15 4.01 34.77
N ASN A 271 6.84 2.87 35.38
CA ASN A 271 5.73 2.00 35.01
C ASN A 271 4.70 1.88 36.14
N ARG A 272 3.41 1.90 35.77
CA ARG A 272 2.29 1.46 36.59
C ARG A 272 2.20 -0.07 36.54
N ILE A 273 2.25 -0.69 37.70
CA ILE A 273 2.15 -2.14 37.88
C ILE A 273 0.83 -2.46 38.57
N PHE A 274 -0.06 -3.16 37.86
CA PHE A 274 -1.35 -3.63 38.33
C PHE A 274 -1.27 -5.12 38.66
N LYS A 275 -1.91 -5.55 39.74
CA LYS A 275 -1.86 -6.96 40.16
C LYS A 275 -3.21 -7.48 40.63
N LEU A 276 -3.63 -8.63 40.11
CA LEU A 276 -4.81 -9.34 40.60
C LEU A 276 -4.53 -9.97 41.96
N THR A 277 -5.50 -9.88 42.87
CA THR A 277 -5.41 -10.50 44.19
C THR A 277 -5.99 -11.92 44.21
N ASN A 278 -6.91 -12.23 43.28
CA ASN A 278 -7.75 -13.43 43.32
C ASN A 278 -7.75 -14.25 42.00
N GLN A 279 -6.58 -14.41 41.36
CA GLN A 279 -6.42 -15.32 40.21
C GLN A 279 -5.95 -16.72 40.66
N PRO A 280 -6.60 -17.82 40.21
CA PRO A 280 -6.13 -19.18 40.49
C PRO A 280 -4.73 -19.45 39.94
N ASP A 281 -3.94 -20.28 40.62
CA ASP A 281 -2.54 -20.58 40.23
C ASP A 281 -2.41 -21.41 38.94
N LYS A 282 -3.46 -22.13 38.55
CA LYS A 282 -3.47 -22.98 37.35
C LYS A 282 -4.77 -22.79 36.57
N PRO A 283 -4.75 -22.95 35.23
CA PRO A 283 -5.96 -22.86 34.43
C PRO A 283 -6.88 -24.07 34.65
N SER A 284 -8.18 -23.85 34.52
CA SER A 284 -9.17 -24.92 34.36
C SER A 284 -9.29 -25.24 32.88
N LEU A 285 -8.86 -26.44 32.48
CA LEU A 285 -8.82 -26.87 31.09
C LEU A 285 -9.95 -27.88 30.83
N GLY A 286 -10.71 -27.69 29.75
CA GLY A 286 -11.75 -28.62 29.29
C GLY A 286 -11.22 -30.01 28.90
N GLN A 287 -11.99 -30.83 28.18
CA GLN A 287 -11.51 -32.14 27.69
C GLN A 287 -11.67 -32.27 26.18
N LEU A 288 -10.72 -32.96 25.54
CA LEU A 288 -10.83 -33.38 24.15
C LEU A 288 -11.85 -34.51 24.01
N LYS A 289 -12.69 -34.43 22.98
CA LYS A 289 -13.76 -35.41 22.70
C LYS A 289 -13.64 -35.89 21.26
N ILE A 290 -13.39 -37.19 21.08
CA ILE A 290 -13.43 -37.83 19.76
C ILE A 290 -14.88 -38.24 19.47
N LYS A 291 -15.47 -37.70 18.41
CA LYS A 291 -16.87 -37.88 18.01
C LYS A 291 -17.07 -39.16 17.22
N SER A 292 -16.17 -39.47 16.28
CA SER A 292 -16.18 -40.69 15.49
C SER A 292 -14.78 -41.09 15.06
N TYR A 293 -14.59 -42.36 14.71
CA TYR A 293 -13.34 -42.90 14.18
C TYR A 293 -13.61 -44.16 13.36
N SER A 294 -12.76 -44.45 12.37
CA SER A 294 -12.84 -45.65 11.57
C SER A 294 -11.47 -46.07 11.03
N ALA A 295 -11.27 -47.38 10.85
CA ALA A 295 -10.07 -47.94 10.24
C ALA A 295 -10.48 -49.00 9.20
N LYS A 296 -10.06 -48.82 7.95
CA LYS A 296 -10.40 -49.72 6.84
C LYS A 296 -9.16 -50.16 6.08
N VAL A 297 -9.08 -51.44 5.74
CA VAL A 297 -7.92 -52.04 5.05
C VAL A 297 -8.31 -52.76 3.76
N ARG A 298 -7.46 -52.68 2.75
CA ARG A 298 -7.49 -53.55 1.55
C ARG A 298 -6.07 -53.79 1.06
N ASN A 299 -5.72 -55.04 0.77
CA ASN A 299 -4.41 -55.42 0.21
C ASN A 299 -3.20 -54.84 0.97
N GLY A 300 -3.25 -54.86 2.31
CA GLY A 300 -2.19 -54.29 3.16
C GLY A 300 -2.22 -52.76 3.28
N GLN A 301 -3.13 -52.07 2.60
CA GLN A 301 -3.24 -50.62 2.64
C GLN A 301 -4.38 -50.20 3.56
N LEU A 302 -4.05 -49.43 4.59
CA LEU A 302 -4.93 -49.05 5.68
C LEU A 302 -5.19 -47.54 5.62
N ALA A 303 -6.45 -47.14 5.74
CA ALA A 303 -6.84 -45.75 6.03
C ALA A 303 -7.45 -45.68 7.43
N VAL A 304 -7.01 -44.70 8.22
CA VAL A 304 -7.48 -44.42 9.57
C VAL A 304 -7.98 -42.98 9.61
N ASN A 305 -9.23 -42.78 10.00
CA ASN A 305 -9.82 -41.44 10.11
C ASN A 305 -10.54 -41.25 11.44
N TRP A 306 -10.57 -40.00 11.94
CA TRP A 306 -11.27 -39.62 13.16
C TRP A 306 -11.91 -38.24 13.03
N ASP A 307 -12.79 -37.88 13.97
CA ASP A 307 -13.42 -36.56 14.03
C ASP A 307 -13.39 -36.09 15.48
N VAL A 308 -12.89 -34.89 15.73
CA VAL A 308 -12.85 -34.28 17.07
C VAL A 308 -13.99 -33.27 17.20
N SER A 309 -14.76 -33.38 18.29
CA SER A 309 -15.88 -32.49 18.53
C SER A 309 -15.43 -31.05 18.76
N GLY A 310 -16.08 -30.09 18.09
CA GLY A 310 -15.89 -28.66 18.33
C GLY A 310 -16.38 -28.17 19.71
N ASN A 311 -17.08 -29.02 20.48
CA ASN A 311 -17.55 -28.73 21.85
C ASN A 311 -16.63 -29.34 22.93
N GLY A 312 -15.33 -29.38 22.64
CA GLY A 312 -14.25 -29.89 23.48
C GLY A 312 -12.92 -29.25 23.10
N VAL A 313 -11.88 -29.50 23.90
CA VAL A 313 -10.56 -28.93 23.64
C VAL A 313 -10.03 -29.45 22.29
N PRO A 314 -9.53 -28.59 21.40
CA PRO A 314 -9.06 -28.98 20.07
C PRO A 314 -7.88 -29.94 20.14
N GLN A 315 -7.71 -30.75 19.09
CA GLN A 315 -6.49 -31.51 18.89
C GLN A 315 -5.33 -30.58 18.52
N LEU A 316 -4.12 -30.92 18.98
CA LEU A 316 -2.87 -30.47 18.39
C LEU A 316 -2.32 -31.49 17.40
N GLY A 317 -2.35 -32.76 17.79
CA GLY A 317 -1.64 -33.82 17.10
C GLY A 317 -2.16 -35.19 17.49
N TYR A 318 -1.55 -36.22 16.91
CA TYR A 318 -1.97 -37.60 17.08
C TYR A 318 -0.78 -38.55 16.97
N ARG A 319 -0.95 -39.73 17.57
CA ARG A 319 -0.15 -40.92 17.35
C ARG A 319 -1.08 -42.07 16.96
N ILE A 320 -0.70 -42.81 15.92
CA ILE A 320 -1.41 -43.99 15.45
C ILE A 320 -0.45 -45.17 15.50
N GLU A 321 -0.86 -46.24 16.16
CA GLU A 321 -0.09 -47.49 16.29
C GLU A 321 -0.94 -48.65 15.76
N VAL A 322 -0.40 -49.41 14.81
CA VAL A 322 -1.10 -50.50 14.12
C VAL A 322 -0.60 -51.85 14.61
N TYR A 323 -1.48 -52.76 15.01
CA TYR A 323 -1.12 -54.02 15.67
C TYR A 323 -1.62 -55.27 14.93
N SER A 324 -0.89 -56.37 15.11
CA SER A 324 -1.21 -57.68 14.51
C SER A 324 -2.30 -58.47 15.24
N GLN A 325 -2.70 -58.07 16.45
CA GLN A 325 -3.79 -58.72 17.21
C GLN A 325 -4.86 -57.71 17.66
N PRO A 326 -6.06 -58.16 18.10
CA PRO A 326 -7.09 -57.27 18.63
C PRO A 326 -6.65 -56.54 19.91
N GLN A 327 -7.33 -55.43 20.22
CA GLN A 327 -7.13 -54.67 21.46
C GLN A 327 -5.71 -54.09 21.63
N ALA A 328 -5.07 -53.68 20.52
CA ALA A 328 -3.72 -53.09 20.51
C ALA A 328 -2.65 -54.00 21.16
N LYS A 329 -2.66 -55.29 20.80
CA LYS A 329 -1.72 -56.31 21.28
C LYS A 329 -0.94 -56.96 20.14
N GLY A 330 0.13 -57.67 20.48
CA GLY A 330 1.00 -58.35 19.52
C GLY A 330 2.03 -57.39 18.92
N ASP A 331 2.47 -57.71 17.71
CA ASP A 331 3.53 -56.96 17.01
C ASP A 331 3.03 -55.60 16.53
N LEU A 332 3.84 -54.57 16.74
CA LEU A 332 3.62 -53.23 16.17
C LEU A 332 4.05 -53.26 14.69
N LEU A 333 3.07 -53.09 13.80
CA LEU A 333 3.27 -53.17 12.34
C LEU A 333 3.68 -51.84 11.73
N ALA A 334 3.12 -50.74 12.25
CA ALA A 334 3.45 -49.38 11.84
C ALA A 334 3.08 -48.39 12.95
N SER A 335 3.77 -47.26 12.99
CA SER A 335 3.44 -46.14 13.87
C SER A 335 3.73 -44.81 13.19
N VAL A 336 2.91 -43.80 13.46
CA VAL A 336 3.14 -42.40 13.04
C VAL A 336 2.72 -41.49 14.17
N GLU A 337 3.48 -40.43 14.41
CA GLU A 337 3.17 -39.37 15.37
C GLU A 337 3.42 -38.03 14.70
N LYS A 338 2.41 -37.14 14.72
CA LYS A 338 2.49 -35.81 14.09
C LYS A 338 1.73 -34.78 14.92
N ALA A 339 2.25 -33.56 14.96
CA ALA A 339 1.60 -32.40 15.57
C ALA A 339 0.94 -31.50 14.51
N MET A 340 -0.16 -31.99 13.91
CA MET A 340 -0.91 -31.30 12.86
C MET A 340 -2.41 -31.23 13.19
N PRO A 341 -2.91 -30.10 13.71
CA PRO A 341 -4.26 -30.04 14.31
C PRO A 341 -5.41 -30.11 13.31
N HIS A 342 -5.12 -29.95 12.02
CA HIS A 342 -6.07 -29.98 10.91
C HIS A 342 -6.11 -31.34 10.20
N ILE A 343 -5.26 -32.29 10.60
CA ILE A 343 -5.24 -33.62 10.01
C ILE A 343 -6.08 -34.55 10.88
N ASP A 344 -6.93 -35.31 10.22
CA ASP A 344 -7.88 -36.24 10.82
C ASP A 344 -7.99 -37.56 10.02
N LEU A 345 -7.06 -37.75 9.07
CA LEU A 345 -6.99 -38.88 8.14
C LEU A 345 -5.53 -39.23 7.85
N GLU A 346 -5.19 -40.51 8.00
CA GLU A 346 -3.86 -41.06 7.71
C GLU A 346 -3.94 -42.37 6.95
N ARG A 347 -2.87 -42.65 6.20
CA ARG A 347 -2.73 -43.86 5.38
C ARG A 347 -1.44 -44.61 5.70
N PHE A 348 -1.51 -45.94 5.65
CA PHE A 348 -0.37 -46.84 5.81
C PHE A 348 -0.32 -47.88 4.68
N ASP A 349 0.90 -48.19 4.24
CA ASP A 349 1.20 -49.35 3.39
C ASP A 349 1.91 -50.41 4.25
N LEU A 350 1.25 -51.54 4.49
CA LEU A 350 1.67 -52.55 5.48
C LEU A 350 2.05 -53.87 4.78
N GLN A 351 3.11 -54.50 5.27
CA GLN A 351 3.57 -55.81 4.78
C GLN A 351 2.83 -56.98 5.43
N SER A 352 2.38 -56.80 6.67
CA SER A 352 1.68 -57.81 7.48
C SER A 352 0.21 -57.42 7.67
N LYS A 353 -0.65 -58.42 7.87
CA LYS A 353 -2.09 -58.21 8.06
C LYS A 353 -2.36 -57.45 9.37
N PRO A 354 -2.94 -56.24 9.34
CA PRO A 354 -3.28 -55.52 10.55
C PRO A 354 -4.63 -55.99 11.11
N VAL A 355 -4.81 -55.92 12.43
CA VAL A 355 -6.04 -56.34 13.12
C VAL A 355 -6.66 -55.24 13.98
N SER A 356 -5.87 -54.43 14.66
CA SER A 356 -6.38 -53.29 15.42
C SER A 356 -5.47 -52.07 15.33
N VAL A 357 -6.05 -50.89 15.58
CA VAL A 357 -5.36 -49.60 15.61
C VAL A 357 -5.57 -48.96 16.99
N LYS A 358 -4.48 -48.46 17.58
CA LYS A 358 -4.53 -47.55 18.72
C LYS A 358 -4.32 -46.13 18.21
N LEU A 359 -5.32 -45.28 18.38
CA LEU A 359 -5.27 -43.85 18.10
C LEU A 359 -5.12 -43.11 19.43
N THR A 360 -4.07 -42.31 19.57
CA THR A 360 -3.87 -41.37 20.67
C THR A 360 -3.94 -39.96 20.10
N VAL A 361 -4.93 -39.17 20.49
CA VAL A 361 -5.05 -37.76 20.09
C VAL A 361 -4.59 -36.88 21.24
N TYR A 362 -3.67 -35.96 20.98
CA TYR A 362 -3.18 -34.98 21.95
C TYR A 362 -3.93 -33.67 21.76
N ASP A 363 -4.42 -33.10 22.84
CA ASP A 363 -5.04 -31.79 22.81
C ASP A 363 -4.02 -30.65 22.71
N ILE A 364 -4.50 -29.41 22.54
CA ILE A 364 -3.64 -28.21 22.51
C ILE A 364 -2.90 -27.93 23.84
N PHE A 365 -3.00 -28.80 24.84
CA PHE A 365 -2.21 -28.76 26.09
C PHE A 365 -1.46 -30.09 26.36
N ASP A 366 -1.27 -30.93 25.33
CA ASP A 366 -0.56 -32.23 25.36
C ASP A 366 -1.22 -33.34 26.19
N ARG A 367 -2.50 -33.20 26.50
CA ARG A 367 -3.22 -34.26 27.23
C ARG A 367 -3.72 -35.31 26.23
N PRO A 368 -3.35 -36.59 26.39
CA PRO A 368 -3.72 -37.63 25.45
C PRO A 368 -5.15 -38.14 25.67
N ARG A 369 -5.82 -38.51 24.57
CA ARG A 369 -7.04 -39.30 24.56
C ARG A 369 -6.84 -40.52 23.67
N GLU A 370 -6.92 -41.71 24.27
CA GLU A 370 -6.68 -42.97 23.57
C GLU A 370 -7.99 -43.66 23.17
N VAL A 371 -7.99 -44.25 21.98
CA VAL A 371 -9.05 -45.09 21.46
C VAL A 371 -8.41 -46.29 20.76
N VAL A 372 -8.93 -47.49 21.03
CA VAL A 372 -8.55 -48.70 20.29
C VAL A 372 -9.73 -49.10 19.41
N MET A 373 -9.47 -49.27 18.11
CA MET A 373 -10.50 -49.59 17.12
C MET A 373 -10.15 -50.85 16.33
N PRO A 374 -11.14 -51.71 16.01
CA PRO A 374 -10.96 -52.83 15.09
C PRO A 374 -10.82 -52.33 13.65
N ILE A 375 -10.14 -53.12 12.81
CA ILE A 375 -9.98 -52.80 11.39
C ILE A 375 -11.03 -53.56 10.57
N ALA A 376 -11.78 -52.85 9.75
CA ALA A 376 -12.75 -53.43 8.81
C ALA A 376 -12.13 -53.61 7.41
N ASN A 377 -12.64 -54.56 6.62
CA ASN A 377 -12.26 -54.65 5.21
C ASN A 377 -12.90 -53.52 4.40
N ALA A 378 -12.12 -52.87 3.55
CA ALA A 378 -12.65 -51.86 2.64
C ALA A 378 -13.27 -52.50 1.38
N GLU A 379 -14.28 -51.82 0.85
CA GLU A 379 -14.88 -52.12 -0.44
C GLU A 379 -14.09 -51.40 -1.55
N LEU A 380 -13.70 -52.13 -2.59
CA LEU A 380 -12.95 -51.58 -3.73
C LEU A 380 -13.94 -51.06 -4.78
N GLN A 381 -13.72 -49.85 -5.29
CA GLN A 381 -14.42 -49.37 -6.48
C GLN A 381 -13.78 -49.99 -7.73
N GLU A 382 -14.59 -50.64 -8.56
CA GLU A 382 -14.16 -51.29 -9.81
C GLU A 382 -13.84 -50.25 -10.89
N SER A 383 -12.84 -50.56 -11.72
CA SER A 383 -12.49 -49.72 -12.86
C SER A 383 -13.44 -49.93 -14.04
N GLU A 384 -13.57 -48.92 -14.90
CA GLU A 384 -14.37 -49.02 -16.12
C GLU A 384 -13.51 -49.47 -17.32
N PRO A 385 -13.99 -50.45 -18.13
CA PRO A 385 -13.30 -50.88 -19.34
C PRO A 385 -13.58 -49.89 -20.48
N VAL A 386 -12.82 -48.80 -20.52
CA VAL A 386 -12.96 -47.75 -21.56
C VAL A 386 -11.73 -47.74 -22.46
N SER A 387 -11.92 -48.00 -23.76
CA SER A 387 -10.95 -47.74 -24.83
C SER A 387 -11.16 -46.35 -25.43
N ASP A 388 -10.16 -45.81 -26.12
CA ASP A 388 -10.27 -44.55 -26.89
C ASP A 388 -10.42 -43.27 -26.05
N LEU A 389 -9.54 -43.08 -25.08
CA LEU A 389 -9.47 -41.86 -24.27
C LEU A 389 -8.37 -40.91 -24.77
N ARG A 390 -8.65 -39.61 -24.76
CA ARG A 390 -7.65 -38.54 -24.95
C ARG A 390 -7.24 -37.90 -23.61
N PRO A 391 -6.07 -37.26 -23.51
CA PRO A 391 -5.68 -36.48 -22.33
C PRO A 391 -6.63 -35.31 -22.03
N GLY A 392 -6.77 -34.99 -20.75
CA GLY A 392 -7.52 -33.81 -20.27
C GLY A 392 -8.97 -34.08 -19.88
N LEU A 393 -9.53 -33.15 -19.12
CA LEU A 393 -10.83 -33.23 -18.46
C LEU A 393 -11.83 -32.27 -19.12
N LYS A 394 -13.08 -32.70 -19.33
CA LYS A 394 -14.11 -31.78 -19.80
C LYS A 394 -14.53 -30.85 -18.67
N TYR A 395 -14.71 -29.58 -18.95
CA TYR A 395 -15.27 -28.62 -18.01
C TYR A 395 -16.51 -27.95 -18.59
N SER A 396 -17.41 -27.57 -17.69
CA SER A 396 -18.51 -26.65 -17.96
C SER A 396 -18.49 -25.58 -16.88
N TYR A 397 -18.42 -24.33 -17.32
CA TYR A 397 -18.33 -23.14 -16.48
C TYR A 397 -19.65 -22.38 -16.52
N TYR A 398 -20.14 -21.99 -15.35
CA TYR A 398 -21.42 -21.33 -15.18
C TYR A 398 -21.23 -20.04 -14.39
N GLU A 399 -22.11 -19.07 -14.64
CA GLU A 399 -22.13 -17.79 -13.93
C GLU A 399 -23.47 -17.66 -13.21
N GLY A 400 -23.44 -17.28 -11.94
CA GLY A 400 -24.61 -17.26 -11.08
C GLY A 400 -24.20 -17.26 -9.61
N ASP A 401 -25.13 -16.92 -8.72
CA ASP A 401 -24.83 -16.89 -7.29
C ASP A 401 -25.57 -18.00 -6.55
N TRP A 402 -24.83 -18.77 -5.77
CA TRP A 402 -25.34 -19.97 -5.11
C TRP A 402 -24.88 -20.02 -3.66
N GLN A 403 -25.62 -20.75 -2.83
CA GLN A 403 -25.29 -21.03 -1.43
C GLN A 403 -24.89 -22.49 -1.21
N SER A 404 -25.08 -23.33 -2.24
CA SER A 404 -24.78 -24.75 -2.29
C SER A 404 -24.54 -25.16 -3.75
N ILE A 405 -24.02 -26.36 -4.00
CA ILE A 405 -23.79 -26.88 -5.35
C ILE A 405 -25.09 -26.82 -6.18
N PRO A 406 -25.08 -26.17 -7.37
CA PRO A 406 -26.28 -26.06 -8.18
C PRO A 406 -26.60 -27.35 -8.94
N ASP A 407 -27.88 -27.49 -9.32
CA ASP A 407 -28.28 -28.52 -10.29
C ASP A 407 -27.84 -28.10 -11.70
N PHE A 408 -26.64 -28.52 -12.09
CA PHE A 408 -26.04 -28.22 -13.39
C PHE A 408 -26.87 -28.72 -14.58
N SER A 409 -27.78 -29.69 -14.40
CA SER A 409 -28.64 -30.18 -15.49
C SER A 409 -29.66 -29.15 -15.96
N ARG A 410 -29.93 -28.12 -15.14
CA ARG A 410 -30.88 -27.04 -15.40
C ARG A 410 -30.22 -25.74 -15.88
N LEU A 411 -28.90 -25.73 -16.02
CA LEU A 411 -28.12 -24.54 -16.34
C LEU A 411 -27.52 -24.65 -17.75
N MET A 412 -27.35 -23.50 -18.41
CA MET A 412 -26.57 -23.40 -19.64
C MET A 412 -25.15 -22.94 -19.30
N PRO A 413 -24.11 -23.63 -19.78
CA PRO A 413 -22.73 -23.22 -19.51
C PRO A 413 -22.40 -21.92 -20.27
N ALA A 414 -21.77 -20.98 -19.57
CA ALA A 414 -21.22 -19.77 -20.17
C ALA A 414 -19.94 -20.07 -20.96
N LYS A 415 -19.14 -21.04 -20.52
CA LYS A 415 -17.95 -21.55 -21.22
C LYS A 415 -17.85 -23.06 -21.04
N GLN A 416 -17.24 -23.75 -22.00
CA GLN A 416 -17.02 -25.19 -21.91
C GLN A 416 -15.78 -25.61 -22.70
N GLY A 417 -15.20 -26.76 -22.39
CA GLY A 417 -14.01 -27.19 -23.13
C GLY A 417 -13.28 -28.35 -22.49
N ILE A 418 -12.01 -28.47 -22.83
CA ILE A 418 -11.10 -29.48 -22.26
C ILE A 418 -9.89 -28.79 -21.65
N VAL A 419 -9.62 -29.11 -20.39
CA VAL A 419 -8.46 -28.61 -19.64
C VAL A 419 -7.48 -29.73 -19.33
N ASN A 420 -6.20 -29.36 -19.23
CA ASN A 420 -5.14 -30.28 -18.83
C ASN A 420 -5.17 -30.60 -17.32
N SER A 421 -5.66 -29.67 -16.51
CA SER A 421 -5.70 -29.77 -15.05
C SER A 421 -6.93 -29.06 -14.49
N ILE A 422 -7.20 -29.29 -13.21
CA ILE A 422 -8.18 -28.48 -12.47
C ILE A 422 -7.49 -27.16 -12.14
N ASP A 423 -7.89 -26.08 -12.80
CA ASP A 423 -7.37 -24.74 -12.60
C ASP A 423 -8.45 -23.66 -12.78
N ASP A 424 -8.17 -22.48 -12.24
CA ASP A 424 -9.06 -21.32 -12.24
C ASP A 424 -8.88 -20.41 -13.46
N SER A 425 -7.98 -20.72 -14.40
CA SER A 425 -7.63 -19.79 -15.49
C SER A 425 -8.79 -19.57 -16.47
N VAL A 426 -9.76 -20.50 -16.55
CA VAL A 426 -11.00 -20.38 -17.36
C VAL A 426 -11.91 -19.24 -16.88
N THR A 427 -11.83 -18.89 -15.59
CA THR A 427 -12.67 -17.84 -14.99
C THR A 427 -12.41 -16.45 -15.57
N GLU A 428 -11.27 -16.27 -16.27
CA GLU A 428 -10.78 -14.96 -16.70
C GLU A 428 -10.85 -13.94 -15.56
N GLY A 429 -10.42 -14.39 -14.37
CA GLY A 429 -10.27 -13.55 -13.20
C GLY A 429 -11.57 -13.04 -12.57
N ARG A 430 -12.68 -13.72 -12.86
CA ARG A 430 -13.87 -13.60 -12.00
C ARG A 430 -13.60 -14.31 -10.67
N HIS A 431 -13.85 -13.60 -9.57
CA HIS A 431 -13.56 -14.05 -8.21
C HIS A 431 -14.79 -14.48 -7.40
N ASN A 432 -15.98 -14.43 -7.99
CA ASN A 432 -17.22 -14.80 -7.31
C ASN A 432 -18.32 -15.11 -8.29
N SER A 433 -19.38 -15.73 -7.79
CA SER A 433 -20.59 -16.04 -8.54
C SER A 433 -20.29 -16.84 -9.81
N TYR A 434 -19.51 -17.91 -9.64
CA TYR A 434 -19.23 -18.87 -10.71
C TYR A 434 -19.24 -20.30 -10.19
N ALA A 435 -19.45 -21.26 -11.10
CA ALA A 435 -19.40 -22.67 -10.78
C ALA A 435 -18.72 -23.46 -11.90
N PHE A 436 -18.12 -24.58 -11.53
CA PHE A 436 -17.53 -25.55 -12.44
C PHE A 436 -18.17 -26.92 -12.23
N ASN A 437 -18.45 -27.58 -13.36
CA ASN A 437 -18.66 -29.03 -13.40
C ASN A 437 -17.54 -29.64 -14.25
N TYR A 438 -16.62 -30.35 -13.61
CA TYR A 438 -15.56 -31.07 -14.30
C TYR A 438 -15.94 -32.54 -14.44
N LYS A 439 -15.83 -33.10 -15.65
CA LYS A 439 -16.22 -34.47 -15.99
C LYS A 439 -15.19 -35.16 -16.87
N GLY A 440 -14.94 -36.43 -16.56
CA GLY A 440 -14.13 -37.31 -17.40
C GLY A 440 -13.71 -38.54 -16.63
N TYR A 441 -12.44 -38.91 -16.77
CA TYR A 441 -11.85 -40.08 -16.15
C TYR A 441 -10.57 -39.71 -15.43
N ILE A 442 -10.35 -40.32 -14.27
CA ILE A 442 -9.05 -40.36 -13.58
C ILE A 442 -8.41 -41.72 -13.83
N LYS A 443 -7.13 -41.73 -14.21
CA LYS A 443 -6.34 -42.94 -14.45
C LYS A 443 -5.64 -43.36 -13.17
N VAL A 444 -6.12 -44.43 -12.57
CA VAL A 444 -5.57 -45.02 -11.35
C VAL A 444 -4.43 -45.97 -11.73
N PRO A 445 -3.17 -45.66 -11.37
CA PRO A 445 -2.01 -46.44 -11.81
C PRO A 445 -1.92 -47.82 -11.14
N GLN A 446 -2.40 -47.93 -9.90
CA GLN A 446 -2.33 -49.15 -9.10
C GLN A 446 -3.55 -49.30 -8.18
N THR A 447 -4.03 -50.54 -8.00
CA THR A 447 -5.12 -50.85 -7.08
C THR A 447 -4.74 -50.50 -5.64
N GLY A 448 -5.56 -49.74 -4.94
CA GLY A 448 -5.27 -49.34 -3.57
C GLY A 448 -6.10 -48.21 -3.00
N VAL A 449 -5.68 -47.70 -1.85
CA VAL A 449 -6.29 -46.53 -1.21
C VAL A 449 -5.62 -45.24 -1.68
N TYR A 450 -6.45 -44.27 -2.07
CA TYR A 450 -6.03 -42.95 -2.51
C TYR A 450 -6.58 -41.91 -1.55
N LEU A 451 -5.72 -40.99 -1.13
CA LEU A 451 -6.11 -39.81 -0.36
C LEU A 451 -6.25 -38.62 -1.30
N PHE A 452 -7.30 -37.83 -1.10
CA PHE A 452 -7.56 -36.59 -1.82
C PHE A 452 -7.51 -35.43 -0.83
N ASP A 453 -6.73 -34.41 -1.16
CA ASP A 453 -6.69 -33.13 -0.45
C ASP A 453 -7.39 -32.10 -1.33
N LEU A 454 -8.60 -31.72 -0.92
CA LEU A 454 -9.42 -30.72 -1.59
C LEU A 454 -9.29 -29.43 -0.82
N ARG A 455 -8.51 -28.50 -1.36
CA ARG A 455 -8.44 -27.15 -0.83
C ARG A 455 -9.30 -26.22 -1.67
N THR A 456 -10.56 -26.06 -1.26
CA THR A 456 -11.58 -25.32 -2.02
C THR A 456 -12.22 -24.20 -1.19
N CYS A 457 -12.49 -23.06 -1.81
CA CYS A 457 -13.32 -21.99 -1.24
C CYS A 457 -14.79 -22.22 -1.64
N ASP A 458 -15.71 -22.14 -0.67
CA ASP A 458 -17.11 -22.55 -0.81
C ASP A 458 -17.27 -24.01 -1.29
N GLY A 459 -18.42 -24.34 -1.88
CA GLY A 459 -18.82 -25.73 -2.06
C GLY A 459 -17.99 -26.49 -3.07
N SER A 460 -17.55 -27.69 -2.68
CA SER A 460 -17.03 -28.70 -3.59
C SER A 460 -17.54 -30.09 -3.25
N VAL A 461 -17.88 -30.87 -4.28
CA VAL A 461 -18.28 -32.28 -4.14
C VAL A 461 -17.51 -33.11 -5.16
N LEU A 462 -16.67 -34.02 -4.66
CA LEU A 462 -15.91 -34.95 -5.48
C LEU A 462 -16.60 -36.31 -5.51
N LYS A 463 -16.88 -36.78 -6.72
CA LYS A 463 -17.43 -38.11 -7.00
C LYS A 463 -16.44 -38.91 -7.83
N ILE A 464 -16.16 -40.13 -7.39
CA ILE A 464 -15.44 -41.13 -8.16
C ILE A 464 -16.39 -42.30 -8.40
N GLY A 465 -16.56 -42.70 -9.66
CA GLY A 465 -17.64 -43.61 -10.03
C GLY A 465 -19.00 -42.99 -9.70
N ASP A 466 -19.81 -43.72 -8.92
CA ASP A 466 -21.11 -43.27 -8.42
C ASP A 466 -21.07 -42.90 -6.92
N LYS A 467 -19.89 -42.89 -6.30
CA LYS A 467 -19.72 -42.63 -4.86
C LYS A 467 -19.23 -41.20 -4.61
N VAL A 468 -19.86 -40.50 -3.68
CA VAL A 468 -19.35 -39.23 -3.12
C VAL A 468 -18.16 -39.55 -2.22
N VAL A 469 -16.98 -39.06 -2.60
CA VAL A 469 -15.72 -39.27 -1.86
C VAL A 469 -15.47 -38.13 -0.89
N ALA A 470 -15.72 -36.89 -1.32
CA ALA A 470 -15.63 -35.70 -0.49
C ALA A 470 -16.87 -34.84 -0.71
N ASP A 471 -17.46 -34.37 0.40
CA ASP A 471 -18.58 -33.44 0.40
C ASP A 471 -18.21 -32.27 1.31
N ASN A 472 -17.87 -31.17 0.67
CA ASN A 472 -17.49 -29.92 1.29
C ASN A 472 -18.39 -28.82 0.72
N ASP A 473 -19.70 -29.08 0.62
CA ASP A 473 -20.70 -28.12 0.15
C ASP A 473 -21.02 -27.01 1.18
N GLY A 474 -21.51 -25.87 0.70
CA GLY A 474 -21.84 -24.69 1.49
C GLY A 474 -20.86 -23.53 1.31
N ILE A 475 -21.10 -22.44 2.05
CA ILE A 475 -20.25 -21.24 2.02
C ILE A 475 -19.23 -21.30 3.15
N HIS A 476 -17.96 -21.13 2.81
CA HIS A 476 -16.84 -21.08 3.74
C HIS A 476 -15.57 -20.59 3.04
N SER A 477 -14.57 -20.17 3.82
CA SER A 477 -13.25 -19.84 3.28
C SER A 477 -12.50 -21.06 2.72
N ALA A 478 -11.35 -20.84 2.08
CA ALA A 478 -10.53 -21.92 1.54
C ALA A 478 -10.00 -22.84 2.66
N VAL A 479 -10.66 -23.97 2.87
CA VAL A 479 -10.29 -25.02 3.83
C VAL A 479 -9.75 -26.24 3.10
N THR A 480 -8.86 -27.00 3.73
CA THR A 480 -8.44 -28.31 3.24
C THR A 480 -9.38 -29.36 3.81
N HIS A 481 -10.05 -30.10 2.92
CA HIS A 481 -10.85 -31.26 3.25
C HIS A 481 -10.11 -32.52 2.77
N LEU A 482 -9.79 -33.41 3.71
CA LEU A 482 -9.13 -34.68 3.41
C LEU A 482 -10.17 -35.78 3.24
N ALA A 483 -10.06 -36.54 2.16
CA ALA A 483 -10.93 -37.66 1.88
C ALA A 483 -10.13 -38.87 1.39
N HIS A 484 -10.72 -40.07 1.50
CA HIS A 484 -10.11 -41.28 0.95
C HIS A 484 -11.12 -42.15 0.19
N THR A 485 -10.60 -42.95 -0.74
CA THR A 485 -11.36 -44.04 -1.36
C THR A 485 -10.43 -45.16 -1.82
N PHE A 486 -10.97 -46.37 -1.96
CA PHE A 486 -10.26 -47.54 -2.45
C PHE A 486 -10.61 -47.78 -3.92
N LEU A 487 -9.63 -47.72 -4.81
CA LEU A 487 -9.81 -47.77 -6.26
C LEU A 487 -9.03 -48.93 -6.87
N GLU A 488 -9.63 -49.63 -7.83
CA GLU A 488 -8.95 -50.60 -8.69
C GLU A 488 -8.05 -49.89 -9.73
N LYS A 489 -6.95 -50.51 -10.15
CA LYS A 489 -6.15 -50.03 -11.28
C LYS A 489 -7.02 -49.91 -12.54
N GLY A 490 -7.01 -48.75 -13.18
CA GLY A 490 -7.76 -48.51 -14.43
C GLY A 490 -8.36 -47.11 -14.50
N ALA A 491 -9.29 -46.91 -15.42
CA ALA A 491 -10.01 -45.65 -15.56
C ALA A 491 -11.23 -45.63 -14.64
N HIS A 492 -11.41 -44.54 -13.89
CA HIS A 492 -12.59 -44.31 -13.04
C HIS A 492 -13.29 -43.03 -13.46
N ARG A 493 -14.63 -43.01 -13.48
CA ARG A 493 -15.38 -41.76 -13.69
C ARG A 493 -14.96 -40.75 -12.64
N PHE A 494 -14.61 -39.55 -13.08
CA PHE A 494 -14.24 -38.42 -12.23
C PHE A 494 -15.25 -37.30 -12.44
N ASN A 495 -15.86 -36.83 -11.35
CA ASN A 495 -16.71 -35.65 -11.37
C ASN A 495 -16.42 -34.75 -10.17
N LEU A 496 -15.98 -33.51 -10.44
CA LEU A 496 -15.82 -32.48 -9.42
C LEU A 496 -16.83 -31.37 -9.69
N ASP A 497 -17.78 -31.24 -8.77
CA ASP A 497 -18.73 -30.15 -8.72
C ASP A 497 -18.15 -29.06 -7.81
N TYR A 498 -18.12 -27.81 -8.25
CA TYR A 498 -17.54 -26.70 -7.50
C TYR A 498 -18.35 -25.42 -7.72
N PHE A 499 -18.56 -24.61 -6.68
CA PHE A 499 -19.06 -23.24 -6.84
C PHE A 499 -18.30 -22.25 -5.97
N ARG A 500 -18.36 -20.99 -6.36
CA ARG A 500 -17.84 -19.84 -5.63
C ARG A 500 -18.94 -18.80 -5.50
N ALA A 501 -19.36 -18.49 -4.27
CA ALA A 501 -20.40 -17.51 -3.98
C ALA A 501 -19.89 -16.06 -4.05
N SER A 502 -20.82 -15.12 -4.17
CA SER A 502 -20.59 -13.72 -3.79
C SER A 502 -20.40 -13.65 -2.28
N HIS A 503 -19.27 -13.08 -1.84
CA HIS A 503 -19.04 -12.80 -0.42
C HIS A 503 -18.64 -11.34 -0.26
N PRO A 504 -19.20 -10.60 0.70
CA PRO A 504 -18.81 -9.22 0.98
C PRO A 504 -17.35 -9.07 1.48
N MET A 505 -16.66 -10.18 1.74
CA MET A 505 -15.33 -10.20 2.39
C MET A 505 -14.17 -10.50 1.43
N GLY A 506 -14.41 -10.67 0.12
CA GLY A 506 -13.32 -10.87 -0.84
C GLY A 506 -12.42 -12.08 -0.53
N LEU A 507 -13.01 -13.22 -0.15
CA LEU A 507 -12.28 -14.45 0.15
C LEU A 507 -11.39 -14.86 -1.05
N PRO A 508 -10.12 -15.26 -0.82
CA PRO A 508 -9.22 -15.67 -1.89
C PRO A 508 -9.75 -16.96 -2.52
N ASP A 509 -9.97 -16.92 -3.83
CA ASP A 509 -10.43 -18.09 -4.58
C ASP A 509 -9.39 -19.19 -4.50
N LYS A 510 -9.87 -20.41 -4.26
CA LYS A 510 -9.01 -21.57 -4.34
C LYS A 510 -9.81 -22.77 -4.81
N ILE A 511 -9.25 -23.43 -5.80
CA ILE A 511 -9.62 -24.78 -6.22
C ILE A 511 -8.30 -25.53 -6.46
N ASP A 512 -7.87 -26.31 -5.47
CA ASP A 512 -6.65 -27.11 -5.55
C ASP A 512 -6.99 -28.53 -5.11
N VAL A 513 -6.78 -29.49 -5.99
CA VAL A 513 -7.04 -30.90 -5.72
C VAL A 513 -5.74 -31.67 -5.90
N GLN A 514 -5.26 -32.23 -4.80
CA GLN A 514 -4.08 -33.07 -4.76
C GLN A 514 -4.48 -34.49 -4.37
N TRP A 515 -3.64 -35.45 -4.75
CA TRP A 515 -3.84 -36.84 -4.37
C TRP A 515 -2.52 -37.54 -4.09
N GLU A 516 -2.61 -38.60 -3.30
CA GLU A 516 -1.53 -39.56 -3.07
C GLU A 516 -2.11 -40.98 -3.06
N GLY A 517 -1.27 -41.95 -3.39
CA GLY A 517 -1.69 -43.30 -3.68
C GLY A 517 -0.54 -44.31 -3.58
N PRO A 518 -0.79 -45.58 -3.92
CA PRO A 518 0.25 -46.61 -3.92
C PRO A 518 1.39 -46.20 -4.85
N SER A 519 2.62 -46.16 -4.33
CA SER A 519 3.81 -45.70 -5.07
C SER A 519 3.68 -44.30 -5.68
N LEU A 520 2.78 -43.48 -5.15
CA LEU A 520 2.45 -42.15 -5.63
C LEU A 520 2.51 -41.16 -4.47
N GLU A 521 3.60 -40.39 -4.41
CA GLU A 521 3.73 -39.28 -3.47
C GLU A 521 2.67 -38.20 -3.74
N LYS A 522 2.32 -37.44 -2.69
CA LYS A 522 1.37 -36.33 -2.77
C LYS A 522 1.76 -35.33 -3.84
N ARG A 523 0.87 -35.17 -4.83
CA ARG A 523 1.03 -34.20 -5.91
C ARG A 523 -0.30 -33.73 -6.46
N LYS A 524 -0.26 -32.64 -7.23
CA LYS A 524 -1.43 -32.16 -8.00
C LYS A 524 -1.81 -33.16 -9.08
N LEU A 525 -3.11 -33.21 -9.36
CA LEU A 525 -3.66 -33.92 -10.52
C LEU A 525 -3.36 -33.12 -11.81
N GLY A 526 -2.83 -33.78 -12.82
CA GLY A 526 -2.43 -33.16 -14.09
C GLY A 526 -2.90 -33.91 -15.33
N ALA A 527 -2.44 -33.46 -16.50
CA ALA A 527 -2.89 -33.96 -17.81
C ALA A 527 -2.66 -35.47 -18.01
N SER A 528 -1.64 -36.03 -17.37
CA SER A 528 -1.36 -37.47 -17.41
C SER A 528 -2.37 -38.31 -16.63
N ASP A 529 -3.01 -37.73 -15.63
CA ASP A 529 -3.96 -38.41 -14.74
C ASP A 529 -5.38 -38.35 -15.30
N PHE A 530 -5.70 -37.27 -16.02
CA PHE A 530 -7.03 -37.06 -16.57
C PHE A 530 -7.18 -37.56 -18.01
N ALA A 531 -8.39 -38.02 -18.29
CA ALA A 531 -8.80 -38.40 -19.62
C ALA A 531 -10.25 -38.01 -19.91
N SER A 532 -10.55 -37.82 -21.19
CA SER A 532 -11.91 -37.59 -21.69
C SER A 532 -12.15 -38.35 -22.98
N ARG A 533 -13.43 -38.61 -23.30
CA ARG A 533 -13.80 -39.18 -24.59
C ARG A 533 -13.61 -38.15 -25.72
N PRO A 534 -12.96 -38.52 -26.83
CA PRO A 534 -12.80 -37.65 -27.99
C PRO A 534 -14.16 -37.38 -28.65
N ALA A 535 -14.25 -36.26 -29.37
CA ALA A 535 -15.34 -35.97 -30.30
C ALA A 535 -14.73 -35.50 -31.62
N ASP A 536 -15.22 -36.02 -32.75
CA ASP A 536 -14.59 -35.83 -34.07
C ASP A 536 -14.43 -34.36 -34.46
N SER A 537 -15.38 -33.52 -34.05
CA SER A 537 -15.37 -32.07 -34.28
C SER A 537 -14.36 -31.29 -33.42
N THR A 538 -13.74 -31.90 -32.39
CA THR A 538 -12.91 -31.13 -31.46
C THR A 538 -11.64 -30.60 -32.16
N PRO A 539 -11.36 -29.28 -32.11
CA PRO A 539 -10.13 -28.69 -32.60
C PRO A 539 -8.86 -29.23 -31.92
N SER A 540 -7.70 -28.97 -32.52
CA SER A 540 -6.39 -29.24 -31.91
C SER A 540 -5.40 -28.11 -32.16
N ILE A 541 -4.47 -27.93 -31.22
CA ILE A 541 -3.38 -26.97 -31.30
C ILE A 541 -2.07 -27.61 -30.84
N GLU A 542 -1.00 -27.32 -31.57
CA GLU A 542 0.39 -27.64 -31.21
C GLU A 542 1.22 -26.34 -31.13
N LEU A 543 2.00 -26.22 -30.05
CA LEU A 543 2.92 -25.10 -29.86
C LEU A 543 4.36 -25.59 -30.06
N ILE A 544 5.06 -24.96 -31.00
CA ILE A 544 6.45 -25.25 -31.33
C ILE A 544 7.33 -24.13 -30.74
N PRO A 545 7.99 -24.35 -29.58
CA PRO A 545 8.84 -23.35 -28.96
C PRO A 545 10.25 -23.31 -29.55
N ALA A 546 10.81 -22.10 -29.64
CA ALA A 546 12.22 -21.85 -29.95
C ALA A 546 12.83 -20.86 -28.95
N ILE A 547 14.02 -21.16 -28.41
CA ILE A 547 14.75 -20.27 -27.49
C ILE A 547 15.92 -19.61 -28.23
N SER A 548 16.05 -18.30 -28.08
CA SER A 548 17.16 -17.47 -28.59
C SER A 548 17.75 -16.64 -27.43
N ASN A 549 19.00 -16.18 -27.57
CA ASN A 549 19.69 -15.35 -26.57
C ASN A 549 19.60 -15.89 -25.12
N GLY A 550 19.68 -17.20 -24.94
CA GLY A 550 19.57 -17.88 -23.64
C GLY A 550 18.14 -18.06 -23.11
N ASN A 551 17.28 -17.04 -23.17
CA ASN A 551 15.93 -17.08 -22.57
C ASN A 551 14.80 -16.40 -23.35
N ARG A 552 15.03 -15.97 -24.58
CA ARG A 552 13.99 -15.36 -25.41
C ARG A 552 13.22 -16.45 -26.16
N LEU A 553 12.01 -16.73 -25.71
CA LEU A 553 11.07 -17.66 -26.30
C LEU A 553 10.37 -17.04 -27.51
N SER A 554 10.29 -17.80 -28.60
CA SER A 554 9.38 -17.58 -29.73
C SER A 554 8.50 -18.81 -29.90
N LEU A 555 7.18 -18.62 -30.09
CA LEU A 555 6.22 -19.71 -30.25
C LEU A 555 5.60 -19.66 -31.64
N LYS A 556 5.76 -20.75 -32.39
CA LYS A 556 5.01 -21.01 -33.63
C LYS A 556 3.82 -21.92 -33.31
N GLN A 557 2.64 -21.53 -33.76
CA GLN A 557 1.39 -22.24 -33.48
C GLN A 557 0.92 -23.01 -34.72
N VAL A 558 0.50 -24.26 -34.55
CA VAL A 558 -0.08 -25.10 -35.61
C VAL A 558 -1.49 -25.51 -35.19
N TYR A 559 -2.49 -25.12 -35.98
CA TYR A 559 -3.91 -25.29 -35.65
C TYR A 559 -4.60 -26.29 -36.59
N SER A 560 -5.57 -27.04 -36.04
CA SER A 560 -6.62 -27.71 -36.82
C SER A 560 -7.96 -27.34 -36.20
N LEU A 561 -8.66 -26.38 -36.82
CA LEU A 561 -9.91 -25.83 -36.29
C LEU A 561 -11.16 -26.67 -36.62
N LYS A 562 -11.05 -27.64 -37.54
CA LYS A 562 -12.14 -28.57 -37.91
C LYS A 562 -13.51 -27.90 -38.16
N GLY A 563 -13.52 -26.72 -38.78
CA GLY A 563 -14.74 -25.95 -39.11
C GLY A 563 -15.17 -24.91 -38.06
N HIS A 564 -14.46 -24.80 -36.94
CA HIS A 564 -14.69 -23.79 -35.90
C HIS A 564 -13.94 -22.48 -36.19
N ARG A 565 -14.40 -21.37 -35.59
CA ARG A 565 -13.77 -20.04 -35.74
C ARG A 565 -12.77 -19.78 -34.61
N PHE A 566 -11.54 -19.38 -34.96
CA PHE A 566 -10.53 -18.92 -34.00
C PHE A 566 -11.03 -17.68 -33.24
N SER A 567 -10.87 -17.66 -31.91
CA SER A 567 -11.20 -16.50 -31.08
C SER A 567 -9.97 -15.85 -30.46
N LYS A 568 -9.12 -16.63 -29.78
CA LYS A 568 -7.83 -16.18 -29.22
C LYS A 568 -7.00 -17.37 -28.78
N LEU A 569 -5.70 -17.17 -28.57
CA LEU A 569 -4.82 -18.12 -27.90
C LEU A 569 -4.19 -17.50 -26.65
N GLU A 570 -4.39 -18.15 -25.51
CA GLU A 570 -3.72 -17.78 -24.26
C GLU A 570 -2.49 -18.65 -24.06
N VAL A 571 -1.33 -18.04 -23.77
CA VAL A 571 -0.06 -18.76 -23.60
C VAL A 571 0.33 -18.77 -22.12
N PHE A 572 0.73 -19.94 -21.62
CA PHE A 572 1.06 -20.16 -20.21
C PHE A 572 2.47 -20.72 -20.00
N MET A 573 3.05 -20.36 -18.86
CA MET A 573 4.23 -20.95 -18.25
C MET A 573 3.83 -21.54 -16.89
N GLY A 574 3.75 -22.86 -16.79
CA GLY A 574 3.17 -23.54 -15.64
C GLY A 574 1.71 -23.12 -15.45
N SER A 575 1.42 -22.38 -14.39
CA SER A 575 0.09 -21.80 -14.13
C SER A 575 -0.02 -20.30 -14.44
N LEU A 576 1.09 -19.66 -14.82
CA LEU A 576 1.16 -18.21 -15.07
C LEU A 576 0.90 -17.93 -16.54
N ARG A 577 0.06 -16.95 -16.84
CA ARG A 577 -0.18 -16.56 -18.24
C ARG A 577 0.92 -15.63 -18.71
N LEU A 578 1.62 -15.98 -19.79
CA LEU A 578 2.65 -15.14 -20.42
C LEU A 578 2.03 -14.02 -21.27
N GLY A 579 0.93 -14.31 -21.95
CA GLY A 579 0.26 -13.35 -22.83
C GLY A 579 -0.93 -13.94 -23.58
N VAL A 580 -1.54 -13.11 -24.42
CA VAL A 580 -2.66 -13.46 -25.30
C VAL A 580 -2.27 -13.13 -26.73
N VAL A 581 -2.59 -14.03 -27.66
CA VAL A 581 -2.39 -13.89 -29.10
C VAL A 581 -3.76 -13.80 -29.74
N ASP A 582 -4.07 -12.64 -30.30
CA ASP A 582 -5.36 -12.34 -30.93
C ASP A 582 -5.34 -12.57 -32.46
N ASP A 583 -4.14 -12.71 -33.05
CA ASP A 583 -3.93 -13.01 -34.46
C ASP A 583 -3.27 -14.41 -34.62
N PRO A 584 -3.92 -15.37 -35.29
CA PRO A 584 -3.38 -16.72 -35.45
C PRO A 584 -2.05 -16.79 -36.23
N GLU A 585 -1.68 -15.75 -37.00
CA GLU A 585 -0.40 -15.69 -37.72
C GLU A 585 0.74 -15.04 -36.89
N GLN A 586 0.42 -14.42 -35.75
CA GLN A 586 1.40 -13.73 -34.91
C GLN A 586 2.30 -14.72 -34.14
N VAL A 587 3.61 -14.64 -34.40
CA VAL A 587 4.62 -15.32 -33.57
C VAL A 587 4.70 -14.62 -32.22
N ALA A 588 4.40 -15.34 -31.15
CA ALA A 588 4.43 -14.79 -29.80
C ALA A 588 5.85 -14.88 -29.21
N THR A 589 6.37 -13.77 -28.68
CA THR A 589 7.72 -13.72 -28.08
C THR A 589 7.69 -13.28 -26.62
N PHE A 590 8.43 -14.00 -25.76
CA PHE A 590 8.49 -13.77 -24.31
C PHE A 590 9.92 -13.95 -23.78
N VAL A 591 10.23 -13.40 -22.61
CA VAL A 591 11.47 -13.72 -21.87
C VAL A 591 11.13 -14.71 -20.76
N LEU A 592 11.88 -15.80 -20.66
CA LEU A 592 11.64 -16.86 -19.67
C LEU A 592 12.64 -16.83 -18.51
N PRO A 593 12.23 -17.17 -17.28
CA PRO A 593 13.15 -17.32 -16.17
C PRO A 593 14.00 -18.58 -16.36
N ALA A 594 15.26 -18.53 -15.93
CA ALA A 594 16.20 -19.63 -16.10
C ALA A 594 15.66 -20.94 -15.51
N GLY A 595 15.97 -22.06 -16.17
CA GLY A 595 15.55 -23.40 -15.75
C GLY A 595 14.60 -24.08 -16.73
N LYS A 596 14.00 -25.19 -16.26
CA LYS A 596 13.02 -25.98 -17.02
C LYS A 596 11.64 -25.34 -16.88
N GLN A 597 11.10 -24.83 -17.98
CA GLN A 597 9.78 -24.20 -18.03
C GLN A 597 8.79 -25.08 -18.78
N GLN A 598 7.58 -25.21 -18.24
CA GLN A 598 6.46 -25.89 -18.90
C GLN A 598 5.63 -24.86 -19.66
N VAL A 599 5.66 -24.91 -20.99
CA VAL A 599 4.94 -23.97 -21.86
C VAL A 599 3.79 -24.69 -22.55
N TRP A 600 2.62 -24.10 -22.50
CA TRP A 600 1.41 -24.62 -23.16
C TRP A 600 0.46 -23.46 -23.50
N GLY A 601 -0.61 -23.73 -24.23
CA GLY A 601 -1.60 -22.70 -24.56
C GLY A 601 -3.03 -23.20 -24.58
N ARG A 602 -3.97 -22.29 -24.36
CA ARG A 602 -5.40 -22.52 -24.44
C ARG A 602 -5.96 -21.84 -25.68
N LEU A 603 -6.39 -22.65 -26.64
CA LEU A 603 -7.10 -22.18 -27.82
C LEU A 603 -8.57 -21.97 -27.47
N TRP A 604 -9.05 -20.74 -27.67
CA TRP A 604 -10.48 -20.41 -27.63
C TRP A 604 -11.04 -20.38 -29.06
N TYR A 605 -12.21 -21.00 -29.24
CA TYR A 605 -12.94 -21.06 -30.51
C TYR A 605 -14.44 -20.88 -30.28
N ASP A 606 -15.13 -20.38 -31.29
CA ASP A 606 -16.56 -20.04 -31.24
C ASP A 606 -16.95 -19.22 -30.00
N GLU A 607 -16.03 -18.36 -29.52
CA GLU A 607 -16.13 -17.45 -28.38
C GLU A 607 -16.17 -18.09 -26.99
N ASN A 608 -16.83 -19.25 -26.82
CA ASN A 608 -17.05 -19.85 -25.49
C ASN A 608 -16.51 -21.27 -25.32
N GLN A 609 -15.87 -21.83 -26.35
CA GLN A 609 -15.27 -23.16 -26.29
C GLN A 609 -13.75 -23.08 -26.20
N SER A 610 -13.14 -24.00 -25.45
CA SER A 610 -11.68 -24.05 -25.35
C SER A 610 -11.08 -25.45 -25.38
N ILE A 611 -9.80 -25.51 -25.77
CA ILE A 611 -8.96 -26.70 -25.63
C ILE A 611 -7.53 -26.31 -25.29
N ASP A 612 -6.95 -27.01 -24.31
CA ASP A 612 -5.55 -26.87 -23.95
C ASP A 612 -4.64 -27.68 -24.91
N SER A 613 -3.49 -27.12 -25.28
CA SER A 613 -2.44 -27.80 -26.02
C SER A 613 -1.73 -28.83 -25.15
N ALA A 614 -0.92 -29.69 -25.78
CA ALA A 614 0.09 -30.45 -25.05
C ALA A 614 1.07 -29.49 -24.35
N VAL A 615 1.66 -29.97 -23.24
CA VAL A 615 2.68 -29.23 -22.49
C VAL A 615 4.05 -29.52 -23.09
N SER A 616 4.74 -28.47 -23.53
CA SER A 616 6.12 -28.51 -24.03
C SER A 616 7.08 -28.06 -22.94
N VAL A 617 8.14 -28.83 -22.68
CA VAL A 617 9.18 -28.44 -21.72
C VAL A 617 10.33 -27.77 -22.46
N VAL A 618 10.64 -26.53 -22.09
CA VAL A 618 11.77 -25.76 -22.63
C VAL A 618 12.80 -25.49 -21.54
N VAL A 619 14.08 -25.40 -21.93
CA VAL A 619 15.15 -25.00 -21.02
C VAL A 619 15.61 -23.61 -21.42
N SER A 620 15.61 -22.68 -20.47
CA SER A 620 16.14 -21.32 -20.67
C SER A 620 17.24 -21.01 -19.67
N GLN A 621 18.08 -20.03 -19.99
CA GLN A 621 19.25 -19.64 -19.21
C GLN A 621 19.22 -18.14 -18.89
N ASP A 622 19.83 -17.75 -17.77
CA ASP A 622 19.95 -16.33 -17.44
C ASP A 622 20.76 -15.59 -18.52
N SER A 623 20.27 -14.42 -18.94
CA SER A 623 20.78 -13.65 -20.07
C SER A 623 21.07 -12.21 -19.66
N ARG A 624 21.59 -12.04 -18.44
CA ARG A 624 22.01 -10.74 -17.92
C ARG A 624 23.44 -10.42 -18.35
N SER A 625 23.62 -9.33 -19.08
CA SER A 625 24.93 -8.76 -19.36
C SER A 625 25.63 -8.31 -18.07
N GLN A 626 26.95 -8.49 -18.02
CA GLN A 626 27.82 -8.04 -16.93
C GLN A 626 28.05 -6.52 -16.94
N SER A 627 27.67 -5.81 -18.00
CA SER A 627 27.78 -4.35 -18.06
C SER A 627 26.80 -3.63 -17.14
N TRP A 628 25.83 -4.33 -16.56
CA TRP A 628 24.84 -3.80 -15.61
C TRP A 628 24.98 -4.46 -14.24
N GLN A 629 24.62 -3.70 -13.20
CA GLN A 629 24.31 -4.23 -11.87
C GLN A 629 22.78 -4.42 -11.76
N TYR A 630 22.34 -5.35 -10.92
CA TYR A 630 20.91 -5.68 -10.77
C TYR A 630 20.51 -5.73 -9.31
N VAL A 631 19.34 -5.18 -9.00
CA VAL A 631 18.68 -5.35 -7.71
C VAL A 631 17.19 -5.60 -7.94
N SER A 632 16.61 -6.49 -7.14
CA SER A 632 15.18 -6.75 -7.09
C SER A 632 14.67 -6.48 -5.67
N PRO A 633 14.27 -5.24 -5.34
CA PRO A 633 13.78 -4.92 -4.01
C PRO A 633 12.38 -5.50 -3.80
N GLY A 634 12.08 -5.84 -2.53
CA GLY A 634 10.81 -6.44 -2.14
C GLY A 634 10.83 -7.96 -2.23
N GLU A 635 9.74 -8.52 -2.77
CA GLU A 635 9.45 -9.94 -2.77
C GLU A 635 10.51 -10.75 -3.56
N GLN A 636 11.26 -11.58 -2.84
CA GLN A 636 12.26 -12.47 -3.44
C GLN A 636 11.59 -13.70 -4.06
N ASN A 637 12.19 -14.25 -5.13
CA ASN A 637 11.75 -15.47 -5.85
C ASN A 637 10.46 -15.35 -6.68
N LEU A 638 10.04 -14.12 -7.03
CA LEU A 638 9.00 -13.93 -8.05
C LEU A 638 9.50 -14.41 -9.43
N PRO A 639 8.59 -14.86 -10.32
CA PRO A 639 8.93 -15.30 -11.66
C PRO A 639 9.37 -14.12 -12.52
N LEU A 640 10.63 -13.69 -12.37
CA LEU A 640 11.20 -12.50 -13.01
C LEU A 640 12.32 -12.91 -13.98
N ALA A 641 12.02 -12.80 -15.26
CA ALA A 641 12.93 -13.11 -16.36
C ALA A 641 13.57 -11.82 -16.90
N VAL A 642 14.89 -11.85 -17.09
CA VAL A 642 15.66 -10.68 -17.54
C VAL A 642 16.57 -11.08 -18.70
N SER A 643 16.58 -10.28 -19.76
CA SER A 643 17.52 -10.40 -20.88
C SER A 643 18.07 -9.01 -21.19
N THR A 644 19.40 -8.85 -21.14
CA THR A 644 20.05 -7.55 -21.35
C THR A 644 21.25 -7.64 -22.28
N THR A 645 21.46 -6.56 -23.03
CA THR A 645 22.71 -6.23 -23.74
C THR A 645 23.29 -4.96 -23.12
N ASP A 646 24.32 -4.37 -23.71
CA ASP A 646 24.90 -3.12 -23.22
C ASP A 646 23.96 -1.91 -23.36
N ASP A 647 23.02 -1.99 -24.31
CA ASP A 647 22.11 -0.93 -24.76
C ASP A 647 20.62 -1.33 -24.74
N SER A 648 20.28 -2.54 -24.29
CA SER A 648 18.89 -2.99 -24.17
C SER A 648 18.61 -3.77 -22.90
N VAL A 649 17.38 -3.62 -22.38
CA VAL A 649 16.88 -4.33 -21.20
C VAL A 649 15.46 -4.80 -21.50
N ALA A 650 15.26 -6.12 -21.51
CA ALA A 650 13.96 -6.76 -21.63
C ALA A 650 13.63 -7.54 -20.36
N VAL A 651 12.42 -7.37 -19.87
CA VAL A 651 11.93 -8.00 -18.63
C VAL A 651 10.56 -8.60 -18.86
N THR A 652 10.31 -9.78 -18.30
CA THR A 652 8.98 -10.40 -18.23
C THR A 652 8.83 -11.04 -16.87
N GLY A 653 7.76 -10.74 -16.15
CA GLY A 653 7.56 -11.32 -14.83
C GLY A 653 6.83 -10.44 -13.85
N ASP A 654 6.83 -10.89 -12.61
CA ASP A 654 6.33 -10.15 -11.44
C ASP A 654 7.49 -9.66 -10.57
N GLY A 655 7.28 -8.55 -9.89
CA GLY A 655 8.21 -7.91 -8.97
C GLY A 655 8.75 -6.58 -9.49
N THR A 656 9.81 -6.12 -8.83
CA THR A 656 10.56 -4.93 -9.25
C THR A 656 11.97 -5.34 -9.65
N LEU A 657 12.46 -4.80 -10.75
CA LEU A 657 13.85 -4.92 -11.19
C LEU A 657 14.42 -3.52 -11.40
N PHE A 658 15.66 -3.34 -10.96
CA PHE A 658 16.47 -2.21 -11.37
C PHE A 658 17.81 -2.69 -11.91
N ALA A 659 18.01 -2.49 -13.22
CA ALA A 659 19.26 -2.74 -13.93
C ALA A 659 19.99 -1.41 -14.09
N TYR A 660 21.15 -1.24 -13.45
CA TYR A 660 21.76 0.08 -13.28
C TYR A 660 23.29 0.08 -13.40
N LYS A 661 23.84 1.28 -13.59
CA LYS A 661 25.27 1.58 -13.49
C LYS A 661 25.47 2.64 -12.41
N LYS A 662 26.58 2.56 -11.67
CA LYS A 662 26.95 3.59 -10.70
C LYS A 662 27.58 4.78 -11.43
N ILE A 663 27.11 5.98 -11.13
CA ILE A 663 27.57 7.24 -11.71
C ILE A 663 27.94 8.19 -10.57
N VAL A 664 29.06 8.90 -10.74
CA VAL A 664 29.47 9.99 -9.86
C VAL A 664 29.18 11.31 -10.58
N GLY A 665 28.43 12.20 -9.94
CA GLY A 665 28.10 13.52 -10.48
C GLY A 665 26.94 13.52 -11.48
N ASP A 666 27.00 14.44 -12.42
CA ASP A 666 25.92 14.75 -13.37
C ASP A 666 25.78 13.69 -14.45
N PHE A 667 24.55 13.50 -14.94
CA PHE A 667 24.27 12.51 -15.97
C PHE A 667 23.07 12.86 -16.82
N THR A 668 22.99 12.22 -17.99
CA THR A 668 21.81 12.13 -18.83
C THR A 668 21.69 10.71 -19.35
N ILE A 669 20.54 10.10 -19.07
CA ILE A 669 20.16 8.78 -19.59
C ILE A 669 19.01 8.93 -20.59
N THR A 670 19.12 8.27 -21.74
CA THR A 670 18.07 8.18 -22.78
C THR A 670 17.76 6.73 -23.10
N ALA A 671 16.52 6.45 -23.50
CA ALA A 671 16.15 5.15 -24.04
C ALA A 671 14.91 5.26 -24.95
N ASN A 672 14.74 4.26 -25.83
CA ASN A 672 13.52 4.00 -26.57
C ASN A 672 12.73 2.87 -25.89
N ILE A 673 11.44 3.06 -25.65
CA ILE A 673 10.52 2.02 -25.22
C ILE A 673 10.02 1.28 -26.47
N GLU A 674 10.72 0.21 -26.85
CA GLU A 674 10.38 -0.58 -28.04
C GLU A 674 9.07 -1.35 -27.84
N SER A 675 8.83 -1.89 -26.64
CA SER A 675 7.58 -2.60 -26.33
C SER A 675 7.22 -2.58 -24.85
N ILE A 676 5.93 -2.58 -24.57
CA ILE A 676 5.35 -2.69 -23.24
C ILE A 676 3.98 -3.38 -23.34
N ALA A 677 3.74 -4.36 -22.49
CA ALA A 677 2.45 -5.06 -22.45
C ALA A 677 1.35 -4.12 -21.94
N ARG A 678 0.43 -3.73 -22.82
CA ARG A 678 -0.65 -2.79 -22.48
C ARG A 678 -1.75 -3.46 -21.66
N SER A 679 -2.35 -2.73 -20.74
CA SER A 679 -3.47 -3.20 -19.92
C SER A 679 -4.74 -3.32 -20.75
N THR A 680 -5.35 -4.50 -20.75
CA THR A 680 -6.67 -4.74 -21.35
C THR A 680 -7.54 -5.53 -20.39
N LYS A 681 -8.86 -5.51 -20.60
CA LYS A 681 -9.78 -6.37 -19.83
C LYS A 681 -9.44 -7.85 -20.00
N ALA A 682 -8.98 -8.26 -21.19
CA ALA A 682 -8.67 -9.65 -21.51
C ALA A 682 -7.38 -10.13 -20.86
N ASN A 683 -6.31 -9.33 -20.87
CA ASN A 683 -5.05 -9.71 -20.24
C ASN A 683 -5.01 -9.45 -18.72
N GLY A 684 -5.83 -8.54 -18.21
CA GLY A 684 -5.87 -8.23 -16.78
C GLY A 684 -4.55 -7.67 -16.23
N ILE A 685 -3.65 -7.16 -17.07
CA ILE A 685 -2.42 -6.52 -16.60
C ILE A 685 -2.79 -5.24 -15.83
N ALA A 686 -2.18 -5.03 -14.67
CA ALA A 686 -2.43 -3.82 -13.88
C ALA A 686 -1.99 -2.58 -14.67
N GLY A 687 -2.90 -1.63 -14.87
CA GLY A 687 -2.64 -0.44 -15.71
C GLY A 687 -1.49 0.44 -15.21
N ASN A 688 -1.08 0.28 -13.96
CA ASN A 688 0.03 0.97 -13.32
C ASN A 688 1.33 0.13 -13.25
N SER A 689 1.40 -1.07 -13.82
CA SER A 689 2.68 -1.73 -14.09
C SER A 689 3.50 -0.91 -15.09
N PHE A 690 4.82 -0.88 -14.97
CA PHE A 690 5.65 0.11 -15.66
C PHE A 690 7.07 -0.35 -15.99
N ILE A 691 7.64 0.31 -17.00
CA ILE A 691 9.07 0.21 -17.34
C ILE A 691 9.59 1.59 -17.76
N GLY A 692 10.82 1.93 -17.37
CA GLY A 692 11.45 3.20 -17.75
C GLY A 692 12.79 3.44 -17.11
N LEU A 693 13.14 4.72 -16.88
CA LEU A 693 14.44 5.17 -16.41
C LEU A 693 14.36 5.68 -14.98
N LEU A 694 15.39 5.39 -14.17
CA LEU A 694 15.50 5.81 -12.78
C LEU A 694 16.94 6.17 -12.43
N GLY A 695 17.10 7.29 -11.71
CA GLY A 695 18.29 7.58 -10.92
C GLY A 695 17.94 7.60 -9.43
N CYS A 696 18.69 6.87 -8.60
CA CYS A 696 18.46 6.81 -7.16
C CYS A 696 19.77 6.70 -6.36
N ALA A 697 19.80 7.24 -5.13
CA ALA A 697 20.95 7.09 -4.23
C ALA A 697 20.92 5.79 -3.41
N ASN A 698 19.76 5.17 -3.21
CA ASN A 698 19.61 3.95 -2.40
C ASN A 698 18.86 2.86 -3.16
N THR A 699 19.56 1.81 -3.55
CA THR A 699 19.01 0.67 -4.29
C THR A 699 18.07 -0.23 -3.48
N LYS A 700 18.05 -0.08 -2.14
CA LYS A 700 17.07 -0.76 -1.26
C LYS A 700 15.72 -0.03 -1.20
N ASN A 701 15.68 1.26 -1.54
CA ASN A 701 14.45 2.06 -1.62
C ASN A 701 14.44 2.91 -2.90
N LEU A 702 14.06 2.27 -4.01
CA LEU A 702 14.11 2.85 -5.36
C LEU A 702 13.16 4.04 -5.58
N PHE A 703 12.09 4.14 -4.79
CA PHE A 703 11.02 5.13 -5.01
C PHE A 703 11.00 6.22 -3.94
N SER A 704 12.08 6.33 -3.16
CA SER A 704 12.20 7.38 -2.15
C SER A 704 12.13 8.75 -2.79
N GLN A 705 11.14 9.54 -2.39
CA GLN A 705 10.91 10.87 -2.97
C GLN A 705 12.06 11.84 -2.72
N ALA A 706 12.89 11.56 -1.69
CA ALA A 706 14.02 12.39 -1.28
C ALA A 706 15.32 12.12 -2.05
N THR A 707 15.45 10.94 -2.66
CA THR A 707 16.73 10.47 -3.21
C THR A 707 16.62 9.83 -4.58
N SER A 708 15.43 9.87 -5.18
CA SER A 708 15.15 9.21 -6.45
C SER A 708 14.33 10.10 -7.38
N PHE A 709 14.63 10.01 -8.68
CA PHE A 709 13.90 10.69 -9.74
C PHE A 709 13.98 9.86 -11.04
N GLY A 710 12.86 9.72 -11.74
CA GLY A 710 12.76 8.84 -12.89
C GLY A 710 11.50 9.08 -13.70
N LEU A 711 11.44 8.46 -14.88
CA LEU A 711 10.38 8.59 -15.87
C LEU A 711 10.10 7.22 -16.49
N TRP A 712 8.84 6.80 -16.56
CA TRP A 712 8.45 5.50 -17.08
C TRP A 712 7.10 5.53 -17.76
N ASP A 713 6.94 4.63 -18.74
CA ASP A 713 5.64 4.34 -19.32
C ASP A 713 4.95 3.24 -18.54
N THR A 714 3.62 3.32 -18.48
CA THR A 714 2.78 2.39 -17.74
C THR A 714 1.90 1.59 -18.70
N ALA A 715 1.47 0.41 -18.26
CA ALA A 715 0.66 -0.49 -19.08
C ALA A 715 -0.66 0.14 -19.56
N GLY A 716 -1.27 1.05 -18.78
CA GLY A 716 -2.59 1.60 -19.12
C GLY A 716 -2.87 3.03 -18.67
N ILE A 717 -2.00 3.67 -17.89
CA ILE A 717 -2.27 5.03 -17.37
C ILE A 717 -1.44 6.12 -18.06
N GLY A 718 -0.56 5.78 -19.01
CA GLY A 718 0.34 6.70 -19.74
C GLY A 718 1.65 6.99 -19.01
N ILE A 719 2.46 7.92 -19.53
CA ILE A 719 3.78 8.21 -18.96
C ILE A 719 3.66 8.88 -17.59
N ARG A 720 4.51 8.44 -16.66
CA ARG A 720 4.57 8.85 -15.25
C ARG A 720 6.01 9.13 -14.83
N SER A 721 6.17 10.00 -13.85
CA SER A 721 7.44 10.23 -13.14
C SER A 721 7.33 9.73 -11.71
N THR A 722 8.40 9.85 -10.93
CA THR A 722 8.36 9.70 -9.47
C THR A 722 7.21 10.49 -8.85
N ALA A 723 6.60 9.91 -7.82
CA ALA A 723 5.46 10.47 -7.12
C ALA A 723 5.71 11.89 -6.59
N CYS A 724 4.66 12.72 -6.62
CA CYS A 724 4.61 14.03 -5.96
C CYS A 724 4.38 13.86 -4.45
N ASP A 725 4.41 14.96 -3.70
CA ASP A 725 4.25 14.96 -2.24
C ASP A 725 3.07 14.08 -1.75
N ARG A 726 3.33 13.31 -0.67
CA ARG A 726 2.38 12.48 0.09
C ARG A 726 1.66 11.33 -0.65
N ASP A 727 2.26 10.76 -1.70
CA ASP A 727 1.82 9.45 -2.24
C ASP A 727 2.01 8.27 -1.24
N LEU A 728 2.61 8.51 -0.06
CA LEU A 728 2.95 7.50 0.95
C LEU A 728 3.72 6.30 0.34
N GLU A 729 4.41 6.54 -0.77
CA GLU A 729 5.12 5.53 -1.59
C GLU A 729 4.21 4.40 -2.13
N THR A 730 2.88 4.60 -2.12
CA THR A 730 1.91 3.54 -2.43
C THR A 730 1.73 3.32 -3.93
N SER A 731 1.58 4.40 -4.71
CA SER A 731 1.48 4.30 -6.16
C SER A 731 2.86 4.34 -6.81
N GLY A 732 3.83 5.03 -6.22
CA GLY A 732 5.14 5.29 -6.80
C GLY A 732 5.08 6.21 -8.03
N HIS A 733 3.90 6.64 -8.48
CA HIS A 733 3.71 7.38 -9.74
C HIS A 733 3.34 8.85 -9.48
N SER A 734 3.70 9.72 -10.42
CA SER A 734 3.13 11.06 -10.50
C SER A 734 1.60 10.97 -10.66
N ARG A 735 0.88 11.92 -10.04
CA ARG A 735 -0.59 11.96 -10.18
C ARG A 735 -1.02 12.17 -11.63
N TRP A 736 -0.33 13.09 -12.29
CA TRP A 736 -0.68 13.53 -13.64
C TRP A 736 0.01 12.67 -14.68
N VAL A 737 -0.72 12.46 -15.77
CA VAL A 737 -0.18 11.92 -17.00
C VAL A 737 0.74 12.99 -17.58
N LEU A 738 2.02 12.63 -17.74
CA LEU A 738 3.02 13.56 -18.24
C LEU A 738 2.99 13.67 -19.76
N ASP A 739 2.78 12.52 -20.42
CA ASP A 739 2.66 12.41 -21.85
C ASP A 739 1.93 11.11 -22.19
N ARG A 740 1.53 10.96 -23.46
CA ARG A 740 0.99 9.71 -24.00
C ARG A 740 1.73 9.37 -25.27
N ASP A 741 1.97 8.08 -25.46
CA ASP A 741 2.33 7.51 -26.76
C ASP A 741 3.71 7.91 -27.34
N LYS A 742 4.54 8.67 -26.61
CA LYS A 742 5.93 8.97 -27.00
C LYS A 742 6.90 7.87 -26.55
N PRO A 743 7.60 7.19 -27.48
CA PRO A 743 8.44 6.04 -27.12
C PRO A 743 9.81 6.45 -26.56
N TRP A 744 10.31 7.66 -26.83
CA TRP A 744 11.61 8.10 -26.32
C TRP A 744 11.47 8.84 -24.99
N ILE A 745 12.27 8.41 -24.02
CA ILE A 745 12.32 8.99 -22.68
C ILE A 745 13.75 9.37 -22.29
N ARG A 746 13.88 10.44 -21.51
CA ARG A 746 15.16 10.96 -21.00
C ARG A 746 15.03 11.44 -19.57
N VAL A 747 16.05 11.17 -18.77
CA VAL A 747 16.23 11.74 -17.43
C VAL A 747 17.63 12.36 -17.33
N SER A 748 17.70 13.60 -16.86
CA SER A 748 18.94 14.36 -16.74
C SER A 748 19.06 15.01 -15.36
N ARG A 749 20.28 15.02 -14.81
CA ARG A 749 20.61 15.61 -13.50
C ARG A 749 21.80 16.56 -13.63
N LYS A 750 21.67 17.76 -13.05
CA LYS A 750 22.74 18.76 -12.87
C LYS A 750 22.72 19.28 -11.42
N GLY A 751 23.69 18.86 -10.61
CA GLY A 751 23.73 19.15 -9.18
C GLY A 751 22.43 18.72 -8.49
N ARG A 752 21.68 19.66 -7.94
CA ARG A 752 20.40 19.36 -7.27
C ARG A 752 19.19 19.33 -8.21
N VAL A 753 19.35 19.71 -9.48
CA VAL A 753 18.26 19.84 -10.46
C VAL A 753 18.12 18.57 -11.30
N TRP A 754 16.91 18.02 -11.31
CA TRP A 754 16.54 16.82 -12.05
C TRP A 754 15.43 17.17 -13.04
N THR A 755 15.55 16.67 -14.27
CA THR A 755 14.62 16.95 -15.37
C THR A 755 14.30 15.69 -16.15
N ALA A 756 13.06 15.58 -16.59
CA ALA A 756 12.59 14.48 -17.42
C ALA A 756 12.00 15.01 -18.73
N TYR A 757 12.24 14.28 -19.82
CA TYR A 757 11.81 14.66 -21.17
C TYR A 757 11.23 13.46 -21.93
N THR A 758 10.33 13.74 -22.85
CA THR A 758 9.77 12.79 -23.81
C THR A 758 10.04 13.26 -25.25
N SER A 759 10.07 12.32 -26.20
CA SER A 759 10.26 12.62 -27.62
C SER A 759 9.59 11.57 -28.52
N GLU A 760 9.15 11.99 -29.71
CA GLU A 760 8.62 11.08 -30.73
C GLU A 760 9.74 10.25 -31.38
N ASN A 761 10.93 10.84 -31.57
CA ASN A 761 11.96 10.28 -32.45
C ASN A 761 13.41 10.59 -32.00
N SER A 762 13.61 11.04 -30.76
CA SER A 762 14.89 11.48 -30.17
C SER A 762 15.51 12.79 -30.67
N SER A 763 14.95 13.44 -31.71
CA SER A 763 15.55 14.67 -32.27
C SER A 763 15.08 15.95 -31.59
N LYS A 764 13.86 15.97 -31.05
CA LYS A 764 13.28 17.10 -30.30
C LYS A 764 12.70 16.60 -28.98
N TRP A 765 13.04 17.25 -27.88
CA TRP A 765 12.67 16.83 -26.53
C TRP A 765 11.74 17.83 -25.87
N ASP A 766 10.63 17.34 -25.33
CA ASP A 766 9.68 18.13 -24.57
C ASP A 766 9.92 17.90 -23.07
N LYS A 767 10.15 18.98 -22.31
CA LYS A 767 10.34 18.87 -20.85
C LYS A 767 9.00 18.60 -20.17
N VAL A 768 8.90 17.45 -19.49
CA VAL A 768 7.65 17.00 -18.86
C VAL A 768 7.67 17.06 -17.33
N ALA A 769 8.84 17.04 -16.69
CA ALA A 769 8.97 17.19 -15.24
C ALA A 769 10.29 17.84 -14.83
N GLU A 770 10.27 18.59 -13.72
CA GLU A 770 11.46 19.17 -13.09
C GLU A 770 11.34 19.12 -11.57
N ARG A 771 12.40 18.68 -10.90
CA ARG A 771 12.51 18.60 -9.44
C ARG A 771 13.86 19.13 -8.97
N ILE A 772 13.87 19.91 -7.89
CA ILE A 772 15.10 20.38 -7.23
C ILE A 772 15.17 19.70 -5.88
N LEU A 773 16.16 18.84 -5.65
CA LEU A 773 16.35 18.22 -4.33
C LEU A 773 16.99 19.21 -3.36
N VAL A 774 16.66 19.11 -2.07
CA VAL A 774 17.28 19.96 -1.05
C VAL A 774 18.75 19.59 -0.84
N ARG A 775 19.09 18.31 -0.99
CA ARG A 775 20.45 17.78 -0.81
C ARG A 775 21.06 17.38 -2.14
N ASP A 776 22.37 17.57 -2.25
CA ASP A 776 23.14 17.04 -3.37
C ASP A 776 23.43 15.55 -3.18
N LEU A 777 23.46 14.80 -4.30
CA LEU A 777 23.66 13.35 -4.30
C LEU A 777 24.85 13.03 -5.21
N PRO A 778 26.07 12.89 -4.65
CA PRO A 778 27.28 12.76 -5.45
C PRO A 778 27.39 11.40 -6.15
N GLU A 779 26.90 10.34 -5.53
CA GLU A 779 26.89 8.98 -6.09
C GLU A 779 25.46 8.50 -6.31
N LEU A 780 25.20 8.01 -7.52
CA LEU A 780 23.87 7.59 -7.96
C LEU A 780 23.95 6.25 -8.68
N SER A 781 22.89 5.47 -8.53
CA SER A 781 22.60 4.31 -9.37
C SER A 781 21.63 4.76 -10.45
N VAL A 782 22.01 4.64 -11.73
CA VAL A 782 21.25 5.13 -12.88
C VAL A 782 21.02 4.01 -13.87
N GLY A 783 19.78 3.80 -14.31
CA GLY A 783 19.46 2.76 -15.28
C GLY A 783 17.98 2.53 -15.53
N VAL A 784 17.63 1.30 -15.88
CA VAL A 784 16.27 0.87 -16.23
C VAL A 784 15.57 0.27 -15.02
N VAL A 785 14.39 0.81 -14.71
CA VAL A 785 13.49 0.27 -13.69
C VAL A 785 12.30 -0.41 -14.37
N PHE A 786 11.91 -1.56 -13.84
CA PHE A 786 10.71 -2.31 -14.19
C PHE A 786 9.96 -2.62 -12.90
N GLY A 787 8.64 -2.43 -12.89
CA GLY A 787 7.82 -2.71 -11.73
C GLY A 787 6.45 -3.23 -12.12
N THR A 788 6.07 -4.37 -11.55
CA THR A 788 4.69 -4.83 -11.61
C THR A 788 3.92 -4.38 -10.40
N ARG A 789 2.70 -3.93 -10.63
CA ARG A 789 1.70 -3.79 -9.56
C ARG A 789 0.90 -5.09 -9.47
N PRO A 790 0.24 -5.38 -8.33
CA PRO A 790 -0.37 -6.68 -8.07
C PRO A 790 -1.12 -7.16 -9.31
N PRO A 791 -0.80 -8.37 -9.81
CA PRO A 791 -1.34 -8.84 -11.08
C PRO A 791 -2.84 -8.66 -11.05
N GLY A 792 -3.40 -8.03 -12.07
CA GLY A 792 -4.85 -7.91 -12.15
C GLY A 792 -5.48 -9.29 -12.35
N ARG A 793 -6.80 -9.29 -12.41
CA ARG A 793 -7.71 -10.46 -12.32
C ARG A 793 -7.21 -11.76 -12.99
N ASN A 794 -6.45 -11.68 -14.08
CA ASN A 794 -6.12 -12.83 -14.93
C ASN A 794 -4.66 -13.32 -14.80
N LYS A 795 -3.93 -12.95 -13.73
CA LYS A 795 -2.58 -13.47 -13.38
C LYS A 795 -1.59 -13.51 -14.55
N THR A 796 -1.63 -12.47 -15.40
CA THR A 796 -0.77 -12.38 -16.58
C THR A 796 0.51 -11.63 -16.22
N LEU A 797 1.65 -12.21 -16.56
CA LEU A 797 2.95 -11.58 -16.34
C LEU A 797 3.06 -10.31 -17.19
N PHE A 798 3.58 -9.25 -16.57
CA PHE A 798 3.86 -8.01 -17.28
C PHE A 798 5.20 -8.14 -18.02
N SER A 799 5.31 -7.51 -19.18
CA SER A 799 6.54 -7.49 -19.96
C SER A 799 6.81 -6.11 -20.56
N GLY A 800 8.09 -5.80 -20.73
CA GLY A 800 8.54 -4.56 -21.35
C GLY A 800 9.98 -4.66 -21.82
N LYS A 801 10.33 -3.85 -22.83
CA LYS A 801 11.67 -3.77 -23.40
C LYS A 801 12.04 -2.33 -23.72
N LEU A 802 13.23 -1.92 -23.26
CA LEU A 802 13.90 -0.71 -23.68
C LEU A 802 15.11 -1.04 -24.57
N THR A 803 15.34 -0.22 -25.58
CA THR A 803 16.52 -0.24 -26.47
C THR A 803 17.17 1.14 -26.53
N ASP A 804 18.29 1.23 -27.24
CA ASP A 804 19.00 2.48 -27.51
C ASP A 804 19.37 3.22 -26.22
N ILE A 805 19.71 2.45 -25.18
CA ILE A 805 20.01 3.00 -23.86
C ILE A 805 21.39 3.65 -23.87
N THR A 806 21.45 4.96 -23.60
CA THR A 806 22.72 5.70 -23.49
C THR A 806 22.80 6.44 -22.15
N ILE A 807 23.99 6.50 -21.55
CA ILE A 807 24.27 7.29 -20.34
C ILE A 807 25.50 8.17 -20.62
N THR A 808 25.34 9.49 -20.51
CA THR A 808 26.40 10.48 -20.77
C THR A 808 26.50 11.50 -19.64
N GLY A 809 27.64 12.19 -19.50
CA GLY A 809 27.87 13.16 -18.40
C GLY A 809 27.47 14.62 -18.68
N ASN A 810 27.19 15.01 -19.94
CA ASN A 810 27.37 16.42 -20.35
C ASN A 810 26.21 17.09 -21.14
N THR A 811 24.99 16.55 -21.15
CA THR A 811 23.88 17.19 -21.90
C THR A 811 22.77 17.69 -20.97
N PHE A 812 22.93 18.91 -20.45
CA PHE A 812 21.89 19.57 -19.66
C PHE A 812 21.36 20.82 -20.37
N GLU A 813 20.08 20.80 -20.76
CA GLU A 813 19.39 21.97 -21.28
C GLU A 813 18.71 22.71 -20.12
N THR A 814 19.31 23.82 -19.64
CA THR A 814 18.58 24.79 -18.83
C THR A 814 17.65 25.59 -19.74
N ALA A 815 16.38 25.19 -19.85
CA ALA A 815 15.36 26.09 -20.40
C ALA A 815 15.28 27.34 -19.51
N LEU A 816 15.65 28.50 -20.08
CA LEU A 816 15.46 29.81 -19.48
C LEU A 816 14.13 30.37 -20.01
N SER A 817 13.36 31.04 -19.15
CA SER A 817 12.21 31.79 -19.65
C SER A 817 12.69 32.92 -20.55
N SER A 818 12.04 33.08 -21.70
CA SER A 818 12.26 34.23 -22.58
C SER A 818 11.44 35.46 -22.15
N ASP A 819 10.67 35.35 -21.06
CA ASP A 819 9.79 36.41 -20.60
C ASP A 819 10.52 37.51 -19.83
N THR A 820 10.40 38.72 -20.36
CA THR A 820 10.71 39.96 -19.67
C THR A 820 9.48 40.51 -18.94
N LEU A 821 9.71 41.19 -17.82
CA LEU A 821 8.65 41.93 -17.11
C LEU A 821 8.08 43.03 -18.01
N PRO A 822 6.77 43.31 -17.90
CA PRO A 822 6.16 44.43 -18.61
C PRO A 822 6.77 45.76 -18.16
N ALA A 823 6.67 46.78 -19.01
CA ALA A 823 7.06 48.14 -18.63
C ALA A 823 6.13 48.66 -17.51
N ILE A 824 6.70 49.39 -16.56
CA ILE A 824 5.99 49.93 -15.40
C ILE A 824 5.84 51.43 -15.58
N GLU A 825 4.60 51.92 -15.57
CA GLU A 825 4.29 53.33 -15.72
C GLU A 825 4.17 54.03 -14.36
N LYS A 826 4.48 55.33 -14.34
CA LYS A 826 4.39 56.15 -13.14
C LYS A 826 2.96 56.21 -12.60
N GLY A 827 2.78 55.86 -11.33
CA GLY A 827 1.49 55.85 -10.65
C GLY A 827 0.70 54.54 -10.78
N GLN A 828 1.23 53.56 -11.52
CA GLN A 828 0.65 52.23 -11.64
C GLN A 828 0.57 51.53 -10.27
N TYR A 829 -0.48 50.73 -10.06
CA TYR A 829 -0.62 49.95 -8.83
C TYR A 829 0.26 48.70 -8.93
N VAL A 830 1.10 48.49 -7.91
CA VAL A 830 2.19 47.49 -7.94
C VAL A 830 2.19 46.56 -6.72
N GLY A 831 1.37 46.86 -5.71
CA GLY A 831 1.27 46.08 -4.49
C GLY A 831 0.00 46.41 -3.72
N VAL A 832 -0.60 45.43 -3.04
CA VAL A 832 -1.71 45.64 -2.10
C VAL A 832 -1.51 44.82 -0.83
N VAL A 833 -1.73 45.46 0.33
CA VAL A 833 -1.77 44.81 1.65
C VAL A 833 -3.08 45.16 2.37
N SER A 834 -3.62 44.23 3.16
CA SER A 834 -4.86 44.37 3.92
C SER A 834 -4.53 44.34 5.40
N ASP A 835 -5.19 45.20 6.16
CA ASP A 835 -5.09 45.22 7.61
C ASP A 835 -5.69 43.93 8.20
N PRO A 836 -4.94 43.20 9.05
CA PRO A 836 -5.39 41.94 9.64
C PRO A 836 -6.50 42.13 10.68
N ALA A 837 -6.57 43.27 11.36
CA ALA A 837 -7.59 43.56 12.36
C ALA A 837 -8.80 44.29 11.77
N ALA A 838 -8.61 45.02 10.66
CA ALA A 838 -9.67 45.74 9.96
C ALA A 838 -9.64 45.47 8.44
N PRO A 839 -10.19 44.34 7.95
CA PRO A 839 -10.02 43.88 6.56
C PRO A 839 -10.51 44.84 5.45
N GLN A 840 -11.34 45.83 5.81
CA GLN A 840 -11.78 46.90 4.90
C GLN A 840 -10.72 48.00 4.72
N THR A 841 -9.69 48.01 5.56
CA THR A 841 -8.53 48.90 5.43
C THR A 841 -7.47 48.24 4.57
N VAL A 842 -7.20 48.83 3.40
CA VAL A 842 -6.20 48.35 2.44
C VAL A 842 -5.21 49.45 2.10
N TYR A 843 -3.96 49.08 1.90
CA TYR A 843 -2.89 49.96 1.44
C TYR A 843 -2.38 49.49 0.09
N VAL A 844 -2.26 50.40 -0.86
CA VAL A 844 -1.83 50.13 -2.23
C VAL A 844 -0.52 50.84 -2.50
N ARG A 845 0.52 50.08 -2.87
CA ARG A 845 1.80 50.63 -3.35
C ARG A 845 1.62 51.09 -4.80
N THR A 846 2.19 52.26 -5.12
CA THR A 846 2.18 52.81 -6.47
C THR A 846 3.59 53.10 -6.95
N ALA A 847 3.85 52.83 -8.24
CA ALA A 847 5.14 53.10 -8.86
C ALA A 847 5.45 54.60 -8.79
N GLU A 848 6.56 54.96 -8.13
CA GLU A 848 7.03 56.34 -7.88
C GLU A 848 6.07 57.30 -7.15
N ARG A 849 4.83 56.89 -6.86
CA ARG A 849 3.79 57.74 -6.24
C ARG A 849 3.43 57.32 -4.81
N GLY A 850 4.29 56.56 -4.13
CA GLY A 850 4.12 56.23 -2.72
C GLY A 850 2.92 55.32 -2.44
N ILE A 851 2.27 55.52 -1.29
CA ILE A 851 1.23 54.62 -0.76
C ILE A 851 -0.14 55.31 -0.80
N LEU A 852 -1.16 54.57 -1.24
CA LEU A 852 -2.57 54.92 -1.11
C LEU A 852 -3.21 54.11 0.01
N LYS A 853 -4.19 54.66 0.72
CA LYS A 853 -4.97 53.99 1.77
C LYS A 853 -6.45 54.09 1.46
N SER A 854 -7.17 53.00 1.68
CA SER A 854 -8.63 52.97 1.73
C SER A 854 -9.06 52.40 3.07
N SER A 855 -10.16 52.89 3.63
CA SER A 855 -10.87 52.27 4.77
C SER A 855 -12.22 51.66 4.39
N SER A 856 -12.55 51.64 3.09
CA SER A 856 -13.83 51.17 2.54
C SER A 856 -13.64 50.04 1.52
N GLY A 857 -12.70 49.11 1.75
CA GLY A 857 -12.47 47.94 0.92
C GLY A 857 -11.97 48.24 -0.49
N GLY A 858 -11.14 49.28 -0.64
CA GLY A 858 -10.56 49.72 -1.91
C GLY A 858 -11.40 50.72 -2.72
N LYS A 859 -12.64 51.04 -2.29
CA LYS A 859 -13.55 51.94 -3.01
C LYS A 859 -13.13 53.42 -3.02
N ASN A 860 -12.37 53.87 -2.02
CA ASN A 860 -11.92 55.26 -1.91
C ASN A 860 -10.45 55.27 -1.50
N LEU A 861 -9.56 55.63 -2.42
CA LEU A 861 -8.11 55.64 -2.20
C LEU A 861 -7.61 57.06 -1.96
N THR A 862 -7.05 57.28 -0.77
CA THR A 862 -6.43 58.55 -0.37
C THR A 862 -4.92 58.37 -0.30
N ARG A 863 -4.18 59.30 -0.91
CA ARG A 863 -2.71 59.27 -0.86
C ARG A 863 -2.21 59.60 0.54
N LEU A 864 -1.29 58.79 1.05
CA LEU A 864 -0.57 59.07 2.29
C LEU A 864 0.65 59.96 2.01
N GLY A 865 0.96 60.86 2.93
CA GLY A 865 2.30 61.46 3.02
C GLY A 865 3.29 60.42 3.54
N GLY A 866 4.59 60.54 3.22
CA GLY A 866 5.58 59.58 3.67
C GLY A 866 6.67 59.26 2.64
N PRO A 867 7.34 58.10 2.76
CA PRO A 867 8.50 57.77 1.96
C PRO A 867 8.14 57.65 0.46
N GLY A 868 9.03 58.14 -0.41
CA GLY A 868 8.80 58.31 -1.85
C GLY A 868 8.46 57.03 -2.62
N ALA A 869 9.41 56.44 -3.32
CA ALA A 869 9.20 55.21 -4.10
C ALA A 869 9.26 53.99 -3.18
N VAL A 870 8.13 53.28 -2.99
CA VAL A 870 7.99 52.21 -1.99
C VAL A 870 8.08 50.83 -2.63
N ARG A 871 9.09 50.04 -2.23
CA ARG A 871 9.32 48.65 -2.66
C ARG A 871 8.49 47.65 -1.87
N SER A 872 8.31 47.87 -0.57
CA SER A 872 7.58 46.94 0.29
C SER A 872 6.86 47.66 1.43
N ILE A 873 5.72 47.12 1.86
CA ILE A 873 4.95 47.62 3.00
C ILE A 873 4.43 46.45 3.84
N ALA A 874 4.49 46.58 5.17
CA ALA A 874 3.96 45.60 6.11
C ALA A 874 3.18 46.27 7.24
N ILE A 875 2.13 45.58 7.72
CA ILE A 875 1.24 46.02 8.81
C ILE A 875 1.47 45.08 10.00
N SER A 876 1.63 45.63 11.20
CA SER A 876 1.75 44.81 12.41
C SER A 876 0.43 44.07 12.69
N PRO A 877 0.44 42.73 12.85
CA PRO A 877 -0.76 41.99 13.21
C PRO A 877 -1.27 42.26 14.64
N ALA A 878 -0.40 42.74 15.54
CA ALA A 878 -0.78 43.07 16.91
C ALA A 878 -1.31 44.50 17.07
N ASP A 879 -0.95 45.42 16.17
CA ASP A 879 -1.34 46.83 16.23
C ASP A 879 -1.34 47.47 14.84
N SER A 880 -2.53 47.64 14.26
CA SER A 880 -2.71 48.21 12.92
C SER A 880 -2.27 49.68 12.78
N SER A 881 -1.94 50.36 13.89
CA SER A 881 -1.31 51.69 13.84
C SER A 881 0.16 51.62 13.41
N ILE A 882 0.81 50.47 13.58
CA ILE A 882 2.22 50.25 13.26
C ILE A 882 2.36 49.75 11.81
N LEU A 883 3.02 50.56 10.98
CA LEU A 883 3.36 50.22 9.60
C LEU A 883 4.86 50.31 9.38
N LEU A 884 5.38 49.45 8.51
CA LEU A 884 6.75 49.54 8.00
C LEU A 884 6.71 49.68 6.48
N ALA A 885 7.54 50.56 5.94
CA ALA A 885 7.68 50.79 4.50
C ALA A 885 9.15 50.85 4.11
N GLY A 886 9.54 49.97 3.19
CA GLY A 886 10.86 49.96 2.57
C GLY A 886 10.82 50.78 1.30
N ALA A 887 11.60 51.86 1.24
CA ALA A 887 11.53 52.82 0.15
C ALA A 887 12.90 53.31 -0.28
N GLY A 888 13.06 53.59 -1.57
CA GLY A 888 14.32 54.06 -2.15
C GLY A 888 14.31 54.07 -3.66
N ASP A 889 15.37 54.58 -4.26
CA ASP A 889 15.59 54.67 -5.71
C ASP A 889 16.67 53.69 -6.23
N GLY A 890 17.02 52.70 -5.40
CA GLY A 890 18.08 51.73 -5.68
C GLY A 890 19.50 52.22 -5.36
N GLN A 891 19.71 53.52 -5.13
CA GLN A 891 20.99 54.07 -4.65
C GLN A 891 20.92 54.64 -3.25
N LYS A 892 19.80 55.29 -2.90
CA LYS A 892 19.48 55.81 -1.58
C LYS A 892 18.12 55.26 -1.16
N GLY A 893 18.09 54.60 -0.02
CA GLY A 893 16.86 54.00 0.51
C GLY A 893 16.91 53.88 2.02
N GLY A 894 15.82 53.40 2.59
CA GLY A 894 15.74 53.14 4.00
C GLY A 894 14.41 52.54 4.41
N LEU A 895 14.37 52.08 5.65
CA LEU A 895 13.18 51.55 6.28
C LEU A 895 12.50 52.64 7.10
N TRP A 896 11.20 52.81 6.88
CA TRP A 896 10.37 53.81 7.53
C TRP A 896 9.32 53.15 8.40
N ARG A 897 9.06 53.71 9.57
CA ARG A 897 8.06 53.24 10.53
C ARG A 897 7.01 54.31 10.80
N SER A 898 5.76 53.90 10.84
CA SER A 898 4.62 54.72 11.31
C SER A 898 4.04 54.11 12.58
N THR A 899 3.48 54.93 13.46
CA THR A 899 2.71 54.52 14.67
C THR A 899 1.32 55.13 14.68
N ASN A 900 0.85 55.63 13.54
CA ASN A 900 -0.46 56.27 13.39
C ASN A 900 -1.09 55.93 12.04
N ALA A 901 -0.94 54.65 11.65
CA ALA A 901 -1.55 54.05 10.46
C ALA A 901 -1.22 54.80 9.16
N GLY A 902 0.04 55.27 9.06
CA GLY A 902 0.62 55.88 7.86
C GLY A 902 0.41 57.38 7.72
N SER A 903 -0.10 58.06 8.76
CA SER A 903 -0.29 59.51 8.74
C SER A 903 1.04 60.27 8.80
N THR A 904 2.00 59.77 9.60
CA THR A 904 3.39 60.25 9.66
C THR A 904 4.36 59.09 9.68
N TRP A 905 5.59 59.33 9.21
CA TRP A 905 6.63 58.32 9.07
C TRP A 905 7.96 58.81 9.64
N THR A 906 8.71 57.91 10.27
CA THR A 906 10.05 58.14 10.79
C THR A 906 11.00 57.10 10.18
N GLN A 907 12.14 57.51 9.66
CA GLN A 907 13.15 56.58 9.18
C GLN A 907 13.81 55.87 10.38
N VAL A 908 13.81 54.54 10.37
CA VAL A 908 14.37 53.69 11.45
C VAL A 908 15.65 52.96 11.04
N SER A 909 15.97 52.93 9.74
CA SER A 909 17.24 52.44 9.22
C SER A 909 17.50 53.01 7.82
N ASP A 910 18.75 53.30 7.49
CA ASP A 910 19.26 53.62 6.14
C ASP A 910 20.25 52.55 5.62
N GLU A 911 20.48 51.49 6.41
CA GLU A 911 21.41 50.41 6.06
C GLU A 911 20.82 49.40 5.06
N ILE A 912 19.47 49.32 4.98
CA ILE A 912 18.76 48.37 4.10
C ILE A 912 18.44 49.03 2.76
N SER A 913 18.98 48.46 1.67
CA SER A 913 18.83 49.03 0.32
C SER A 913 17.53 48.59 -0.36
N PHE A 914 16.57 49.51 -0.48
CA PHE A 914 15.32 49.30 -1.22
C PHE A 914 15.31 50.02 -2.57
N ASP A 915 14.70 49.42 -3.58
CA ASP A 915 14.43 50.05 -4.88
C ASP A 915 12.94 49.99 -5.21
N GLY A 916 12.25 51.10 -5.00
CA GLY A 916 10.86 51.28 -5.35
C GLY A 916 10.65 51.83 -6.77
N GLN A 917 11.69 51.89 -7.60
CA GLN A 917 11.63 52.30 -9.01
C GLN A 917 12.04 51.16 -9.97
N GLY A 918 12.75 50.16 -9.45
CA GLY A 918 13.20 48.98 -10.17
C GLY A 918 12.08 48.04 -10.60
N LYS A 919 12.45 47.12 -11.50
CA LYS A 919 11.52 46.15 -12.10
C LYS A 919 10.95 45.15 -11.08
N ASP A 920 11.68 44.92 -9.99
CA ASP A 920 11.31 43.95 -8.95
C ASP A 920 10.22 44.48 -8.00
N ILE A 921 9.75 45.72 -8.21
CA ILE A 921 8.62 46.31 -7.48
C ILE A 921 7.32 45.49 -7.61
N LEU A 922 7.21 44.67 -8.67
CA LEU A 922 6.10 43.76 -8.96
C LEU A 922 6.22 42.39 -8.27
N PHE A 923 7.33 42.14 -7.57
CA PHE A 923 7.51 40.94 -6.77
C PHE A 923 6.86 41.12 -5.40
N GLY A 924 6.80 40.03 -4.63
CA GLY A 924 6.23 40.03 -3.29
C GLY A 924 6.97 40.93 -2.30
N GLU A 925 6.51 40.92 -1.06
CA GLU A 925 6.99 41.82 -0.02
C GLU A 925 8.34 41.37 0.56
N THR A 926 9.23 42.32 0.85
CA THR A 926 10.53 42.06 1.47
C THR A 926 10.55 42.43 2.96
N ILE A 927 9.41 42.82 3.51
CA ILE A 927 9.19 43.08 4.94
C ILE A 927 8.07 42.17 5.43
N SER A 928 8.32 41.40 6.50
CA SER A 928 7.34 40.49 7.09
C SER A 928 7.40 40.53 8.61
N PHE A 929 6.27 40.81 9.26
CA PHE A 929 6.07 40.52 10.67
C PHE A 929 5.94 39.01 10.89
N ASN A 930 6.42 38.50 12.02
CA ASN A 930 6.13 37.14 12.45
C ASN A 930 4.70 37.11 13.04
N PRO A 931 3.75 36.38 12.41
CA PRO A 931 2.36 36.37 12.87
C PRO A 931 2.18 35.71 14.25
N HIS A 932 3.18 34.97 14.73
CA HIS A 932 3.17 34.31 16.03
C HIS A 932 3.90 35.13 17.13
N ASN A 933 4.70 36.12 16.74
CA ASN A 933 5.38 37.04 17.63
C ASN A 933 5.61 38.37 16.91
N CYS A 934 4.71 39.34 17.06
CA CYS A 934 4.73 40.58 16.28
C CYS A 934 5.89 41.53 16.63
N ASP A 935 6.63 41.27 17.71
CA ASP A 935 7.88 41.98 17.97
C ASP A 935 8.98 41.55 16.99
N GLN A 936 8.88 40.35 16.44
CA GLN A 936 9.80 39.83 15.43
C GLN A 936 9.41 40.27 14.03
N VAL A 937 10.34 40.96 13.37
CA VAL A 937 10.16 41.46 12.01
C VAL A 937 11.41 41.20 11.19
N ALA A 938 11.23 40.75 9.95
CA ALA A 938 12.30 40.58 8.99
C ALA A 938 12.16 41.58 7.84
N ALA A 939 13.26 42.19 7.42
CA ALA A 939 13.32 43.12 6.30
C ALA A 939 14.59 42.87 5.48
N ALA A 940 14.50 42.91 4.15
CA ALA A 940 15.66 42.72 3.29
C ALA A 940 15.68 43.67 2.09
N GLY A 941 16.90 43.97 1.64
CA GLY A 941 17.19 44.83 0.50
C GLY A 941 17.82 44.07 -0.68
N ILE A 942 18.22 44.83 -1.70
CA ILE A 942 18.78 44.31 -2.97
C ILE A 942 20.23 43.82 -2.82
N SER A 943 20.96 44.36 -1.85
CA SER A 943 22.37 44.01 -1.66
C SER A 943 22.82 44.07 -0.20
N SER A 944 22.04 44.70 0.67
CA SER A 944 22.34 44.86 2.10
C SER A 944 22.18 43.56 2.90
N GLY A 945 21.53 42.54 2.34
CA GLY A 945 21.17 41.31 3.08
C GLY A 945 19.89 41.43 3.90
N LEU A 946 19.68 40.47 4.80
CA LEU A 946 18.52 40.35 5.66
C LEU A 946 18.79 40.98 7.03
N TYR A 947 17.83 41.73 7.54
CA TYR A 947 17.84 42.34 8.86
C TYR A 947 16.64 41.85 9.68
N LEU A 948 16.86 41.67 10.98
CA LEU A 948 15.84 41.30 11.94
C LEU A 948 15.66 42.39 12.99
N SER A 949 14.43 42.49 13.49
CA SER A 949 14.04 43.30 14.65
C SER A 949 13.34 42.40 15.64
N ASP A 950 13.63 42.55 16.94
CA ASP A 950 12.93 41.88 18.06
C ASP A 950 12.09 42.89 18.88
N ASN A 951 11.76 44.05 18.32
CA ASN A 951 10.99 45.12 18.99
C ASN A 951 10.02 45.86 18.06
N ALA A 952 9.36 45.13 17.17
CA ALA A 952 8.35 45.64 16.23
C ALA A 952 8.88 46.75 15.31
N GLY A 953 10.12 46.58 14.84
CA GLY A 953 10.77 47.42 13.84
C GLY A 953 11.37 48.74 14.38
N GLN A 954 11.57 48.86 15.70
CA GLN A 954 12.19 50.06 16.29
C GLN A 954 13.71 50.07 16.09
N SER A 955 14.36 48.92 16.21
CA SER A 955 15.79 48.73 15.93
C SER A 955 16.02 47.44 15.15
N TRP A 956 17.13 47.40 14.40
CA TRP A 956 17.44 46.34 13.45
C TRP A 956 18.88 45.86 13.61
N SER A 957 19.11 44.59 13.34
CA SER A 957 20.45 43.99 13.26
C SER A 957 20.57 43.11 12.02
N CYS A 958 21.72 43.14 11.36
CA CYS A 958 22.00 42.24 10.24
C CYS A 958 21.92 40.77 10.70
N ALA A 959 21.27 39.95 9.90
CA ALA A 959 21.09 38.50 10.09
C ALA A 959 21.71 37.68 8.94
N GLY A 960 22.58 38.30 8.14
CA GLY A 960 23.34 37.69 7.05
C GLY A 960 22.69 37.85 5.67
N LEU A 961 23.15 37.04 4.71
CA LEU A 961 22.76 37.10 3.30
C LEU A 961 23.24 38.37 2.57
N GLU A 962 24.32 39.00 3.02
CA GLU A 962 24.92 40.14 2.33
C GLU A 962 25.31 39.76 0.88
N GLY A 963 25.02 40.65 -0.08
CA GLY A 963 25.25 40.41 -1.50
C GLY A 963 24.19 39.54 -2.21
N GLU A 964 23.24 38.95 -1.48
CA GLU A 964 22.05 38.35 -2.09
C GLU A 964 21.04 39.42 -2.52
N HIS A 965 20.50 39.26 -3.74
CA HIS A 965 19.40 40.10 -4.20
C HIS A 965 18.06 39.55 -3.69
N VAL A 966 17.67 39.96 -2.48
CA VAL A 966 16.44 39.48 -1.85
C VAL A 966 15.21 40.11 -2.49
N THR A 967 14.30 39.25 -2.92
CA THR A 967 13.06 39.63 -3.62
C THR A 967 11.81 39.38 -2.78
N ILE A 968 11.91 38.48 -1.79
CA ILE A 968 10.81 38.16 -0.88
C ILE A 968 11.30 37.65 0.48
N VAL A 969 10.58 38.04 1.52
CA VAL A 969 10.76 37.56 2.90
C VAL A 969 9.38 37.25 3.47
N ALA A 970 9.18 36.04 4.02
CA ALA A 970 7.88 35.67 4.56
C ALA A 970 7.99 34.71 5.76
N TYR A 971 7.44 35.12 6.90
CA TYR A 971 7.20 34.22 8.02
C TYR A 971 6.01 33.30 7.73
N SER A 972 6.12 32.05 8.17
CA SER A 972 5.02 31.10 8.06
C SER A 972 3.89 31.47 9.02
N PRO A 973 2.63 31.51 8.57
CA PRO A 973 1.47 31.66 9.43
C PRO A 973 1.05 30.37 10.15
N TYR A 974 1.72 29.25 9.86
CA TYR A 974 1.42 27.93 10.42
C TYR A 974 2.55 27.35 11.27
N ASN A 975 3.76 27.90 11.15
CA ASN A 975 4.95 27.47 11.87
C ASN A 975 5.70 28.67 12.45
N GLN A 976 5.59 28.83 13.77
CA GLN A 976 6.14 29.96 14.54
C GLN A 976 7.64 30.23 14.39
N ARG A 977 8.43 29.28 13.87
CA ARG A 977 9.88 29.43 13.70
C ARG A 977 10.34 29.48 12.25
N LEU A 978 9.42 29.32 11.29
CA LEU A 978 9.79 29.21 9.89
C LEU A 978 9.79 30.59 9.21
N LEU A 979 10.94 30.95 8.64
CA LEU A 979 11.12 32.11 7.76
C LEU A 979 11.64 31.64 6.40
N ILE A 980 11.03 32.12 5.32
CA ILE A 980 11.46 31.90 3.93
C ILE A 980 12.05 33.19 3.38
N VAL A 981 13.17 33.08 2.67
CA VAL A 981 13.78 34.18 1.92
C VAL A 981 14.06 33.73 0.50
N GLY A 982 13.53 34.46 -0.49
CA GLY A 982 13.75 34.19 -1.91
C GLY A 982 14.62 35.26 -2.55
N THR A 983 15.51 34.85 -3.47
CA THR A 983 16.46 35.75 -4.12
C THR A 983 16.37 35.70 -5.65
N ALA A 984 16.74 36.80 -6.30
CA ALA A 984 16.94 36.85 -7.73
C ALA A 984 18.41 36.59 -8.06
N ALA A 985 18.65 35.81 -9.13
CA ALA A 985 19.98 35.61 -9.66
C ALA A 985 20.61 36.94 -10.09
N THR A 986 21.88 37.10 -9.77
CA THR A 986 22.77 38.17 -10.23
C THR A 986 23.90 37.57 -11.08
N ASP A 987 24.83 38.41 -11.56
CA ASP A 987 26.03 37.92 -12.25
C ASP A 987 26.94 37.11 -11.33
N GLU A 988 26.85 37.32 -10.02
CA GLU A 988 27.69 36.67 -9.00
C GLU A 988 26.99 35.48 -8.32
N ASN A 989 25.67 35.56 -8.12
CA ASN A 989 24.91 34.58 -7.35
C ASN A 989 23.75 33.96 -8.16
N PRO A 990 23.53 32.63 -8.11
CA PRO A 990 22.30 32.02 -8.61
C PRO A 990 21.09 32.46 -7.76
N GLY A 991 19.89 32.36 -8.31
CA GLY A 991 18.68 32.59 -7.53
C GLY A 991 18.48 31.46 -6.54
N ARG A 992 18.11 31.79 -5.30
CA ARG A 992 18.05 30.86 -4.17
C ARG A 992 16.75 31.00 -3.38
N ILE A 993 16.39 29.88 -2.74
CA ILE A 993 15.44 29.86 -1.65
C ILE A 993 16.21 29.49 -0.39
N TYR A 994 16.22 30.39 0.57
CA TYR A 994 16.69 30.14 1.92
C TYR A 994 15.52 29.87 2.85
N TYR A 995 15.77 29.07 3.88
CA TYR A 995 14.83 28.88 4.97
C TYR A 995 15.56 28.89 6.31
N SER A 996 14.86 29.36 7.34
CA SER A 996 15.29 29.32 8.73
C SER A 996 14.23 28.65 9.59
N THR A 997 14.63 27.70 10.43
CA THR A 997 13.73 27.01 11.37
C THR A 997 13.87 27.51 12.81
N ASN A 998 14.55 28.64 13.01
CA ASN A 998 14.79 29.26 14.32
C ASN A 998 14.49 30.76 14.31
N GLY A 999 13.55 31.21 13.48
CA GLY A 999 13.08 32.58 13.44
C GLY A 999 14.00 33.57 12.71
N GLY A 1000 14.92 33.07 11.87
CA GLY A 1000 15.84 33.88 11.08
C GLY A 1000 17.26 33.97 11.65
N LYS A 1001 17.62 33.17 12.67
CA LYS A 1001 18.98 33.20 13.25
C LYS A 1001 19.99 32.48 12.37
N ASP A 1002 19.60 31.35 11.77
CA ASP A 1002 20.42 30.59 10.82
C ASP A 1002 19.64 30.28 9.55
N PHE A 1003 20.34 30.22 8.41
CA PHE A 1003 19.75 29.94 7.11
C PHE A 1003 20.37 28.73 6.43
N ARG A 1004 19.55 28.02 5.66
CA ARG A 1004 19.96 26.93 4.77
C ARG A 1004 19.35 27.14 3.40
N ILE A 1005 20.08 26.74 2.36
CA ILE A 1005 19.59 26.79 0.98
C ILE A 1005 18.67 25.58 0.74
N ALA A 1006 17.38 25.83 0.54
CA ALA A 1006 16.42 24.80 0.10
C ALA A 1006 16.58 24.47 -1.39
N ALA A 1007 16.77 25.48 -2.24
CA ALA A 1007 16.92 25.31 -3.69
C ALA A 1007 17.76 26.44 -4.28
N GLU A 1008 18.44 26.17 -5.38
CA GLU A 1008 19.11 27.19 -6.18
C GLU A 1008 19.12 26.83 -7.66
N LYS A 1009 19.11 27.84 -8.54
CA LYS A 1009 19.15 27.64 -9.98
C LYS A 1009 19.76 28.88 -10.67
N PRO A 1010 20.63 28.71 -11.69
CA PRO A 1010 21.17 29.83 -12.46
C PRO A 1010 20.06 30.65 -13.12
N ALA A 1011 20.22 31.97 -13.16
CA ALA A 1011 19.26 32.93 -13.74
C ALA A 1011 17.82 32.84 -13.18
N TRP A 1012 17.65 32.17 -12.03
CA TRP A 1012 16.35 31.99 -11.40
C TRP A 1012 15.97 33.24 -10.61
N LYS A 1013 14.71 33.65 -10.69
CA LYS A 1013 14.18 34.78 -9.92
C LYS A 1013 12.97 34.30 -9.17
N ILE A 1014 13.07 34.31 -7.85
CA ILE A 1014 11.93 34.07 -6.97
C ILE A 1014 11.12 35.35 -6.96
N THR A 1015 9.81 35.26 -7.19
CA THR A 1015 8.99 36.45 -7.36
C THR A 1015 7.95 36.57 -6.27
N ASN A 1016 7.41 35.48 -5.76
CA ASN A 1016 6.39 35.50 -4.72
C ASN A 1016 6.26 34.15 -3.99
N VAL A 1017 5.60 34.15 -2.83
CA VAL A 1017 5.44 32.98 -1.96
C VAL A 1017 4.06 32.95 -1.31
N ALA A 1018 3.49 31.75 -1.18
CA ALA A 1018 2.28 31.53 -0.40
C ALA A 1018 2.43 30.28 0.47
N PHE A 1019 1.78 30.31 1.63
CA PHE A 1019 1.72 29.19 2.57
C PHE A 1019 0.31 28.64 2.65
N GLU A 1020 0.19 27.34 2.79
CA GLU A 1020 -1.12 26.71 2.98
C GLU A 1020 -1.06 25.63 4.06
N GLY A 1021 -1.81 25.81 5.15
CA GLY A 1021 -1.87 24.85 6.25
C GLY A 1021 -2.81 23.70 5.93
N ILE A 1022 -2.45 22.48 6.31
CA ILE A 1022 -3.31 21.30 6.14
C ILE A 1022 -3.93 20.84 7.47
N THR A 1023 -5.09 20.22 7.41
CA THR A 1023 -5.91 19.86 8.58
C THR A 1023 -5.20 18.87 9.52
N GLU A 1024 -4.32 18.01 8.98
CA GLU A 1024 -3.57 16.97 9.71
C GLU A 1024 -2.28 17.49 10.36
N GLY A 1025 -1.98 18.79 10.24
CA GLY A 1025 -0.72 19.38 10.66
C GLY A 1025 0.34 19.37 9.55
N GLY A 1026 1.02 20.52 9.40
CA GLY A 1026 1.97 20.80 8.31
C GLY A 1026 1.49 21.91 7.38
N GLN A 1027 2.29 22.24 6.36
CA GLN A 1027 2.00 23.28 5.38
C GLN A 1027 2.59 22.97 4.00
N TYR A 1028 1.93 23.44 2.94
CA TYR A 1028 2.53 23.60 1.63
C TYR A 1028 3.16 24.98 1.49
N LEU A 1029 4.30 25.00 0.81
CA LEU A 1029 4.96 26.20 0.32
C LEU A 1029 4.78 26.26 -1.19
N TYR A 1030 4.29 27.38 -1.68
CA TYR A 1030 4.20 27.67 -3.11
C TYR A 1030 5.07 28.85 -3.46
N LEU A 1031 5.79 28.73 -4.57
CA LEU A 1031 6.75 29.72 -5.03
C LEU A 1031 6.45 30.05 -6.48
N THR A 1032 6.29 31.33 -6.79
CA THR A 1032 6.29 31.78 -8.17
C THR A 1032 7.68 32.25 -8.56
N THR A 1033 8.02 32.01 -9.81
CA THR A 1033 9.35 32.28 -10.33
C THR A 1033 9.28 32.77 -11.77
N ASN A 1034 10.42 33.20 -12.31
CA ASN A 1034 10.54 33.45 -13.75
C ASN A 1034 10.43 32.19 -14.62
N THR A 1035 10.49 30.98 -14.05
CA THR A 1035 10.35 29.72 -14.82
C THR A 1035 9.13 28.91 -14.40
N GLY A 1036 8.09 29.52 -13.86
CA GLY A 1036 6.85 28.85 -13.48
C GLY A 1036 6.61 28.80 -11.97
N VAL A 1037 5.66 27.95 -11.57
CA VAL A 1037 5.25 27.75 -10.18
C VAL A 1037 5.91 26.50 -9.62
N TYR A 1038 6.55 26.62 -8.46
CA TYR A 1038 7.11 25.50 -7.71
C TYR A 1038 6.33 25.30 -6.42
N TYR A 1039 6.31 24.07 -5.92
CA TYR A 1039 5.71 23.78 -4.63
C TYR A 1039 6.49 22.69 -3.89
N CYS A 1040 6.36 22.68 -2.57
CA CYS A 1040 6.81 21.60 -1.71
C CYS A 1040 5.96 21.49 -0.45
N TYR A 1041 5.87 20.26 0.08
CA TYR A 1041 5.27 20.00 1.38
C TYR A 1041 6.31 20.18 2.51
N ASN A 1042 6.01 21.01 3.50
CA ASN A 1042 6.79 21.20 4.74
C ASN A 1042 8.28 21.53 4.56
N LEU A 1043 8.67 22.17 3.45
CA LEU A 1043 10.09 22.29 3.07
C LEU A 1043 10.80 20.93 3.10
N GLY A 1044 10.10 19.90 2.60
CA GLY A 1044 10.54 18.52 2.57
C GLY A 1044 11.76 18.32 1.69
N ALA A 1045 11.97 17.11 1.20
CA ALA A 1045 13.23 16.76 0.55
C ALA A 1045 13.46 17.40 -0.84
N TYR A 1046 12.46 18.08 -1.42
CA TYR A 1046 12.53 18.62 -2.77
C TYR A 1046 11.50 19.73 -3.06
N LEU A 1047 11.71 20.47 -4.14
CA LEU A 1047 10.75 21.37 -4.79
C LEU A 1047 10.35 20.80 -6.16
N HIS A 1048 9.07 20.85 -6.48
CA HIS A 1048 8.53 20.35 -7.74
C HIS A 1048 7.99 21.48 -8.60
N GLN A 1049 8.35 21.54 -9.88
CA GLN A 1049 7.76 22.49 -10.83
C GLN A 1049 6.38 21.99 -11.25
N TYR A 1050 5.36 22.82 -11.13
CA TYR A 1050 4.02 22.50 -11.64
C TYR A 1050 3.96 22.78 -13.15
N ARG A 1051 3.65 21.76 -13.94
CA ARG A 1051 3.66 21.83 -15.42
C ARG A 1051 2.35 21.40 -16.10
N HIS A 1052 1.37 20.91 -15.33
CA HIS A 1052 0.06 20.49 -15.85
C HIS A 1052 -0.95 21.61 -15.63
N ALA A 1053 -1.93 21.81 -16.52
CA ALA A 1053 -3.03 22.76 -16.33
C ALA A 1053 -2.70 24.26 -16.12
N ILE A 1054 -1.43 24.62 -15.89
CA ILE A 1054 -0.90 25.99 -15.96
C ILE A 1054 0.13 26.07 -17.08
N GLU A 1055 0.43 27.29 -17.53
CA GLU A 1055 1.47 27.53 -18.52
C GLU A 1055 2.87 27.28 -17.92
N PRO A 1056 3.61 26.26 -18.40
CA PRO A 1056 4.95 25.96 -17.89
C PRO A 1056 5.98 26.94 -18.44
N ASP A 1057 7.10 27.11 -17.72
CA ASP A 1057 8.26 27.91 -18.13
C ASP A 1057 7.96 29.42 -18.43
N ALA A 1058 6.79 29.91 -18.04
CA ALA A 1058 6.42 31.33 -18.03
C ALA A 1058 6.78 32.00 -16.69
N MET A 1059 6.91 33.33 -16.69
CA MET A 1059 7.11 34.07 -15.45
C MET A 1059 5.79 34.32 -14.71
N TYR A 1060 5.75 33.98 -13.43
CA TYR A 1060 4.63 34.26 -12.53
C TYR A 1060 5.08 35.24 -11.45
N THR A 1061 4.20 36.13 -11.02
CA THR A 1061 4.48 37.13 -9.98
C THR A 1061 3.38 37.19 -8.90
N ALA A 1062 2.22 36.54 -9.13
CA ALA A 1062 1.15 36.36 -8.14
C ALA A 1062 1.08 34.98 -7.57
N ILE A 1063 0.94 34.91 -6.25
CA ILE A 1063 0.37 33.75 -5.62
C ILE A 1063 -0.31 34.11 -4.31
N THR A 1064 -1.48 33.54 -4.07
CA THR A 1064 -2.19 33.67 -2.79
C THR A 1064 -2.96 32.40 -2.49
N SER A 1065 -3.05 32.04 -1.22
CA SER A 1065 -3.69 30.83 -0.72
C SER A 1065 -4.67 31.16 0.40
N TRP A 1066 -5.72 30.36 0.52
CA TRP A 1066 -6.74 30.56 1.54
C TRP A 1066 -7.60 29.33 1.79
N LYS A 1067 -8.33 29.32 2.92
CA LYS A 1067 -9.34 28.30 3.24
C LYS A 1067 -10.72 28.78 2.82
N ALA A 1068 -11.30 28.22 1.76
CA ALA A 1068 -12.62 28.59 1.26
C ALA A 1068 -13.75 28.16 2.22
N GLU A 1069 -14.96 28.71 1.99
CA GLU A 1069 -16.17 28.45 2.78
C GLU A 1069 -16.55 26.97 2.85
N ASP A 1070 -16.22 26.19 1.81
CA ASP A 1070 -16.41 24.73 1.77
C ASP A 1070 -15.42 23.95 2.66
N GLY A 1071 -14.62 24.67 3.46
CA GLY A 1071 -13.58 24.14 4.33
C GLY A 1071 -12.32 23.69 3.59
N ARG A 1072 -12.27 23.81 2.26
CA ARG A 1072 -11.12 23.39 1.45
C ARG A 1072 -10.19 24.54 1.19
N ASN A 1073 -8.90 24.25 1.19
CA ASN A 1073 -7.93 25.24 0.78
C ASN A 1073 -7.90 25.44 -0.73
N ARG A 1074 -7.60 26.66 -1.13
CA ARG A 1074 -7.54 27.17 -2.48
C ARG A 1074 -6.26 27.97 -2.65
N ILE A 1075 -5.79 28.01 -3.88
CA ILE A 1075 -4.65 28.83 -4.29
C ILE A 1075 -4.94 29.47 -5.63
N LEU A 1076 -4.44 30.68 -5.85
CA LEU A 1076 -4.65 31.43 -7.09
C LEU A 1076 -3.33 31.99 -7.57
N THR A 1077 -3.08 31.88 -8.87
CA THR A 1077 -1.89 32.42 -9.54
C THR A 1077 -2.23 32.86 -10.96
N THR A 1078 -1.43 33.76 -11.50
CA THR A 1078 -1.53 34.25 -12.88
C THR A 1078 -0.13 34.47 -13.44
N PRO A 1079 0.12 34.14 -14.72
CA PRO A 1079 1.35 34.49 -15.39
C PRO A 1079 1.43 36.02 -15.52
N SER A 1080 2.65 36.52 -15.65
CA SER A 1080 2.97 37.94 -15.81
C SER A 1080 2.57 38.51 -17.17
N LYS A 1081 2.34 37.63 -18.16
CA LYS A 1081 1.81 37.95 -19.48
C LYS A 1081 0.60 37.06 -19.75
N GLY A 1082 -0.41 37.61 -20.42
CA GLY A 1082 -1.68 36.94 -20.68
C GLY A 1082 -2.78 37.30 -19.68
N GLU A 1083 -3.98 36.79 -19.93
CA GLU A 1083 -5.21 37.07 -19.17
C GLU A 1083 -5.67 35.86 -18.33
N ASP A 1084 -4.85 34.82 -18.27
CA ASP A 1084 -5.24 33.52 -17.71
C ASP A 1084 -5.10 33.46 -16.19
N LEU A 1085 -6.24 33.30 -15.53
CA LEU A 1085 -6.30 33.03 -14.11
C LEU A 1085 -6.35 31.53 -13.83
N TYR A 1086 -5.44 31.05 -12.99
CA TYR A 1086 -5.40 29.67 -12.54
C TYR A 1086 -5.85 29.57 -11.08
N LEU A 1087 -6.85 28.73 -10.82
CA LEU A 1087 -7.31 28.41 -9.48
C LEU A 1087 -6.93 26.97 -9.15
N GLY A 1088 -6.11 26.81 -8.12
CA GLY A 1088 -5.71 25.56 -7.53
C GLY A 1088 -6.55 25.18 -6.31
N ARG A 1089 -6.61 23.88 -6.02
CA ARG A 1089 -7.08 23.32 -4.75
C ARG A 1089 -6.23 22.12 -4.38
N ILE A 1090 -6.13 21.79 -3.10
CA ILE A 1090 -5.64 20.47 -2.72
C ILE A 1090 -6.71 19.43 -3.12
N GLY A 1091 -6.32 18.51 -4.01
CA GLY A 1091 -7.09 17.33 -4.39
C GLY A 1091 -6.93 16.17 -3.41
N TYR A 1092 -7.62 15.06 -3.66
CA TYR A 1092 -7.41 13.78 -2.95
C TYR A 1092 -5.91 13.42 -2.96
N TYR A 1093 -5.34 12.91 -1.86
CA TYR A 1093 -3.90 12.62 -1.72
C TYR A 1093 -2.98 13.85 -1.76
N TRP A 1094 -3.47 15.03 -1.36
CA TRP A 1094 -2.65 16.19 -1.00
C TRP A 1094 -1.88 16.87 -2.16
N SER A 1095 -2.22 16.63 -3.43
CA SER A 1095 -1.65 17.34 -4.58
C SER A 1095 -2.45 18.57 -4.99
N VAL A 1096 -1.84 19.60 -5.59
CA VAL A 1096 -2.61 20.73 -6.14
C VAL A 1096 -3.19 20.41 -7.52
N GLU A 1097 -4.49 20.64 -7.67
CA GLU A 1097 -5.23 20.58 -8.92
C GLU A 1097 -5.53 22.00 -9.39
N TRP A 1098 -4.86 22.45 -10.45
CA TRP A 1098 -5.13 23.75 -11.07
C TRP A 1098 -6.15 23.64 -12.19
N ARG A 1099 -6.93 24.70 -12.38
CA ARG A 1099 -7.80 24.88 -13.54
C ARG A 1099 -7.72 26.32 -14.02
N ARG A 1100 -7.61 26.50 -15.34
CA ARG A 1100 -7.84 27.78 -16.01
C ARG A 1100 -9.31 28.17 -15.83
N GLN A 1101 -9.58 29.39 -15.38
CA GLN A 1101 -10.94 29.92 -15.30
C GLN A 1101 -11.41 30.36 -16.69
N GLN A 1102 -12.61 29.93 -17.12
CA GLN A 1102 -13.21 30.36 -18.39
C GLN A 1102 -14.09 31.60 -18.16
N GLY A 1103 -13.96 32.63 -19.02
CA GLY A 1103 -14.89 33.74 -19.07
C GLY A 1103 -14.70 34.86 -18.04
N SER A 1104 -13.59 34.86 -17.29
CA SER A 1104 -13.18 35.96 -16.40
C SER A 1104 -11.91 36.65 -16.92
N PRO A 1105 -11.89 37.22 -18.14
CA PRO A 1105 -10.73 37.99 -18.58
C PRO A 1105 -10.62 39.21 -17.67
N LEU A 1106 -9.46 39.39 -17.04
CA LEU A 1106 -9.09 40.72 -16.59
C LEU A 1106 -8.65 41.42 -17.88
N GLU A 1107 -9.34 42.50 -18.26
CA GLU A 1107 -9.16 43.20 -19.55
C GLU A 1107 -7.71 43.68 -19.84
N THR A 1108 -6.78 43.47 -18.89
CA THR A 1108 -5.32 43.68 -18.99
C THR A 1108 -4.59 42.77 -18.00
N PRO A 1109 -3.29 42.46 -18.20
CA PRO A 1109 -2.51 41.65 -17.27
C PRO A 1109 -2.51 42.26 -15.86
N ILE A 1110 -2.82 41.42 -14.87
CA ILE A 1110 -2.77 41.78 -13.43
C ILE A 1110 -1.31 42.06 -13.03
N ASN A 1111 -1.09 43.10 -12.21
CA ASN A 1111 0.15 43.34 -11.48
C ASN A 1111 0.08 42.66 -10.12
N PRO A 1112 0.70 41.51 -9.92
CA PRO A 1112 -0.12 40.44 -9.41
C PRO A 1112 0.29 40.20 -7.96
N THR A 1113 0.07 41.21 -7.13
CA THR A 1113 -0.14 40.96 -5.71
C THR A 1113 -1.60 40.60 -5.56
N CYS A 1114 -1.85 39.31 -5.36
CA CYS A 1114 -3.15 38.84 -4.93
C CYS A 1114 -3.11 38.62 -3.43
N LEU A 1115 -4.11 39.13 -2.74
CA LEU A 1115 -4.21 39.04 -1.29
C LEU A 1115 -5.64 38.67 -0.92
N ARG A 1116 -5.78 37.62 -0.11
CA ARG A 1116 -7.04 37.40 0.61
C ARG A 1116 -7.17 38.47 1.71
N SER A 1117 -8.27 39.21 1.71
CA SER A 1117 -8.60 40.07 2.83
C SER A 1117 -8.72 39.25 4.11
N ALA A 1118 -8.40 39.87 5.24
CA ALA A 1118 -8.44 39.20 6.54
C ALA A 1118 -9.86 38.76 6.97
N ASP A 1119 -10.92 39.23 6.31
CA ASP A 1119 -12.31 38.75 6.49
C ASP A 1119 -12.54 37.34 5.93
N GLY A 1120 -11.60 36.85 5.13
CA GLY A 1120 -11.65 35.56 4.48
C GLY A 1120 -12.57 35.47 3.25
N ALA A 1121 -13.33 36.51 2.93
CA ALA A 1121 -14.36 36.49 1.89
C ALA A 1121 -13.87 37.06 0.56
N SER A 1122 -13.00 38.07 0.60
CA SER A 1122 -12.58 38.81 -0.59
C SER A 1122 -11.14 38.52 -1.02
N ILE A 1123 -10.86 38.65 -2.32
CA ILE A 1123 -9.50 38.59 -2.87
C ILE A 1123 -9.25 39.87 -3.64
N TYR A 1124 -8.23 40.62 -3.24
CA TYR A 1124 -7.78 41.80 -3.96
C TYR A 1124 -6.70 41.43 -4.97
N ALA A 1125 -6.70 42.12 -6.11
CA ALA A 1125 -5.64 42.05 -7.09
C ALA A 1125 -5.32 43.46 -7.61
N ALA A 1126 -4.04 43.87 -7.53
CA ALA A 1126 -3.59 45.11 -8.17
C ALA A 1126 -3.33 44.88 -9.67
N ALA A 1127 -3.53 45.86 -10.52
CA ALA A 1127 -3.21 45.77 -11.95
C ALA A 1127 -2.71 47.08 -12.51
N ALA A 1128 -2.23 47.04 -13.76
CA ALA A 1128 -1.76 48.24 -14.44
C ALA A 1128 -2.80 49.36 -14.48
N ASN A 1129 -4.07 48.99 -14.63
CA ASN A 1129 -5.20 49.89 -14.82
C ASN A 1129 -6.07 50.08 -13.57
N GLY A 1130 -5.76 49.48 -12.42
CA GLY A 1130 -6.56 49.71 -11.20
C GLY A 1130 -6.47 48.61 -10.15
N LEU A 1131 -7.36 48.68 -9.16
CA LEU A 1131 -7.52 47.69 -8.11
C LEU A 1131 -8.76 46.84 -8.41
N PHE A 1132 -8.67 45.53 -8.24
CA PHE A 1132 -9.75 44.58 -8.49
C PHE A 1132 -10.08 43.82 -7.21
N ILE A 1133 -11.36 43.45 -7.06
CA ILE A 1133 -11.85 42.63 -5.96
C ILE A 1133 -12.65 41.45 -6.50
N SER A 1134 -12.45 40.28 -5.91
CA SER A 1134 -13.30 39.11 -6.08
C SER A 1134 -14.04 38.85 -4.77
N SER A 1135 -15.36 38.76 -4.85
CA SER A 1135 -16.25 38.41 -3.72
C SER A 1135 -16.75 36.96 -3.80
N ASP A 1136 -16.31 36.19 -4.79
CA ASP A 1136 -16.78 34.82 -5.08
C ASP A 1136 -15.66 33.78 -5.00
N GLN A 1137 -14.67 34.05 -4.15
CA GLN A 1137 -13.50 33.18 -3.91
C GLN A 1137 -12.64 33.00 -5.17
N GLY A 1138 -12.40 34.09 -5.90
CA GLY A 1138 -11.48 34.13 -7.03
C GLY A 1138 -12.02 33.57 -8.34
N LYS A 1139 -13.35 33.44 -8.49
CA LYS A 1139 -13.96 32.97 -9.74
C LYS A 1139 -14.17 34.12 -10.72
N SER A 1140 -14.54 35.30 -10.23
CA SER A 1140 -14.66 36.53 -11.01
C SER A 1140 -14.06 37.71 -10.26
N PHE A 1141 -13.57 38.70 -11.01
CA PHE A 1141 -12.98 39.93 -10.49
C PHE A 1141 -13.71 41.13 -11.05
N GLN A 1142 -13.99 42.11 -10.19
CA GLN A 1142 -14.57 43.39 -10.53
C GLN A 1142 -13.55 44.49 -10.27
N ARG A 1143 -13.41 45.42 -11.22
CA ARG A 1143 -12.58 46.61 -11.02
C ARG A 1143 -13.28 47.55 -10.02
N LEU A 1144 -12.52 48.06 -9.07
CA LEU A 1144 -12.94 49.13 -8.17
C LEU A 1144 -12.67 50.47 -8.85
N GLU A 1145 -13.71 51.31 -8.94
CA GLU A 1145 -13.64 52.65 -9.56
C GLU A 1145 -12.87 53.67 -8.71
#